data_AF-A0A7X8UBY2-F1
#
_entry.id   AF-A0A7X8UBY2-F1
#
_cell.length_a   1.000
_cell.length_b   1.000
_cell.length_c   1.000
_cell.angle_alpha   90.00
_cell.angle_beta   90.00
_cell.angle_gamma   90.00
#
_symmetry.space_group_name_H-M   'P 1'
#
loop_
_entity.id
_entity.type
_entity.pdbx_description
1 polymer ?
#
loop_
_entity_poly.entity_id
_entity_poly.type
_entity_poly.pdbx_seq_one_letter_code
_entity_poly.pdbx_strand_id
1 'polypeptide(L)'
;MDRLPKPAKLFSPRTVVAILCVWLLATAFQRDPGEAWAEKTLEALSLRDKIAQLVQIRVPGTFTNRRSPEFRKIASDIREHHVGGLVLFAGDIYESAVLLNELQGLSRLPLLVASDFERGAAFRISDTTPFPWAMALGAAGDEGLAREQGRVTARESRALGVHWIFAPVVDVNSNPDNPVINIRSFGEDPETVARLGAAFIRGAREGGVLTTAKHFPGHGDTAVDSHIGLPVIRADARRLHSLEFVPFKSAIAAGVDSIMTAHVAVPAVTGDPGTPATLSGKVLTDTLRGELGFEGLVVTDALEMAGVTGHTWGGRAAVAAIAAGADVLLLPTDALVAINEVERAVRRGEISEARIDGSVRRILEAKSRMRLHLHRRVEVPPIGEAVAAPESLALAQEIADRAVTVVRDDARLLPLDPLEDRKIYSLVLTPELDSSPASVFQAELRRRFPSAATAWANARIPAEQEAAILRSAARADVVLCSIVVRLASGKPARSVPAVQRRLLAQLAASPRPVIWIALGNPYVLELAPPSATSLCTFSYSDSSQIAAARALAGAVRVAGRMPVTIPGQADAGSGVEIPKLEMVLERADTASTGFPPGAFDPTRSLLRGLTGSGVLPGVELVVGLGGRIVLEASMGRTGSAPDAPAVGPDTIFDLDALSGPVAATMAAVPAMEDRGFDLRSAVADYVPEAGDTAPGKGEIRDLFGSLGGPETAGAELFAEAVSRSLGVPWSRFAAENLLAPLGMKHTSPVPPPPLQGRRPPLPLDLYSTAGDLATWAQMLLNRGLYAHRRYAHAATIATLTGSRGPWSKPSAADWTAALGRTAFGHNAPNGSFFWADPSRGAFAILLANGRKGEAAVLEAQGAIGAAVLAALPD
;
A
#
# COMPACT_ATOMS: atom_id res chain seq x y z
N MET A 1 -53.87 31.28 -57.77
CA MET A 1 -52.81 30.96 -56.80
C MET A 1 -53.25 31.38 -55.41
N ASP A 2 -53.91 30.42 -54.76
CA ASP A 2 -53.67 29.95 -53.41
C ASP A 2 -53.81 30.89 -52.21
N ARG A 3 -54.97 30.70 -51.56
CA ARG A 3 -55.26 30.99 -50.16
C ARG A 3 -54.40 30.09 -49.25
N LEU A 4 -53.48 30.67 -48.50
CA LEU A 4 -52.93 30.04 -47.29
C LEU A 4 -53.82 30.38 -46.09
N PRO A 5 -54.24 29.38 -45.27
CA PRO A 5 -55.05 29.63 -44.08
C PRO A 5 -54.20 30.14 -42.91
N LYS A 6 -54.79 31.06 -42.13
CA LYS A 6 -54.22 31.59 -40.88
C LYS A 6 -54.02 30.47 -39.85
N PRO A 7 -52.93 30.48 -39.06
CA PRO A 7 -52.66 29.44 -38.08
C PRO A 7 -53.72 29.48 -36.96
N ALA A 8 -54.24 28.30 -36.62
CA ALA A 8 -55.14 28.11 -35.50
C ALA A 8 -54.45 28.58 -34.21
N LYS A 9 -55.18 29.31 -33.36
CA LYS A 9 -54.76 29.67 -32.00
C LYS A 9 -54.59 28.38 -31.19
N LEU A 10 -53.39 27.82 -31.16
CA LEU A 10 -53.04 26.77 -30.20
C LEU A 10 -52.93 27.39 -28.81
N PHE A 11 -53.90 27.01 -27.96
CA PHE A 11 -53.94 27.09 -26.49
C PHE A 11 -53.65 28.46 -25.83
N SER A 12 -54.56 28.89 -24.94
CA SER A 12 -54.33 30.07 -24.13
C SER A 12 -53.11 29.87 -23.20
N PRO A 13 -52.39 30.93 -22.78
CA PRO A 13 -51.29 30.82 -21.82
C PRO A 13 -51.67 30.08 -20.54
N ARG A 14 -52.94 30.21 -20.09
CA ARG A 14 -53.49 29.47 -18.95
C ARG A 14 -53.61 27.97 -19.21
N THR A 15 -53.91 27.57 -20.45
CA THR A 15 -54.00 26.17 -20.85
C THR A 15 -52.62 25.53 -20.94
N VAL A 16 -51.61 26.27 -21.43
CA VAL A 16 -50.21 25.81 -21.44
C VAL A 16 -49.67 25.64 -20.02
N VAL A 17 -49.95 26.58 -19.12
CA VAL A 17 -49.58 26.46 -17.68
C VAL A 17 -50.31 25.29 -17.02
N ALA A 18 -51.60 25.09 -17.29
CA ALA A 18 -52.34 23.95 -16.74
C ALA A 18 -51.80 22.59 -17.24
N ILE A 19 -51.44 22.49 -18.52
CA ILE A 19 -50.81 21.29 -19.10
C ILE A 19 -49.43 21.06 -18.48
N LEU A 20 -48.62 22.10 -18.31
CA LEU A 20 -47.31 22.01 -17.63
C LEU A 20 -47.46 21.60 -16.16
N CYS A 21 -48.44 22.13 -15.43
CA CYS A 21 -48.72 21.72 -14.05
C CYS A 21 -49.20 20.27 -13.97
N VAL A 22 -50.07 19.82 -14.88
CA VAL A 22 -50.52 18.42 -14.94
C VAL A 22 -49.37 17.50 -15.34
N TRP A 23 -48.47 17.93 -16.23
CA TRP A 23 -47.30 17.15 -16.65
C TRP A 23 -46.25 17.07 -15.54
N LEU A 24 -45.99 18.19 -14.82
CA LEU A 24 -45.13 18.23 -13.62
C LEU A 24 -45.70 17.43 -12.45
N LEU A 25 -47.03 17.43 -12.27
CA LEU A 25 -47.70 16.56 -11.29
C LEU A 25 -47.65 15.09 -11.73
N ALA A 26 -47.82 14.79 -13.02
CA ALA A 26 -47.76 13.43 -13.53
C ALA A 26 -46.34 12.83 -13.46
N THR A 27 -45.29 13.63 -13.68
CA THR A 27 -43.90 13.20 -13.48
C THR A 27 -43.53 13.12 -11.99
N ALA A 28 -44.10 13.96 -11.13
CA ALA A 28 -43.94 13.86 -9.68
C ALA A 28 -44.67 12.66 -9.04
N PHE A 29 -45.66 12.05 -9.73
CA PHE A 29 -46.45 10.92 -9.25
C PHE A 29 -46.13 9.57 -9.92
N GLN A 30 -45.19 9.50 -10.86
CA GLN A 30 -44.68 8.21 -11.32
C GLN A 30 -43.74 7.64 -10.24
N ARG A 31 -44.23 6.65 -9.47
CA ARG A 31 -43.40 5.87 -8.55
C ARG A 31 -42.17 5.34 -9.30
N ASP A 32 -41.01 5.43 -8.65
CA ASP A 32 -39.80 4.78 -9.16
C ASP A 32 -40.12 3.31 -9.49
N PRO A 33 -39.79 2.80 -10.69
CA PRO A 33 -40.05 1.40 -11.04
C PRO A 33 -39.53 0.40 -9.98
N GLY A 34 -38.46 0.77 -9.28
CA GLY A 34 -37.91 0.02 -8.17
C GLY A 34 -38.82 -0.04 -6.94
N GLU A 35 -39.39 1.09 -6.53
CA GLU A 35 -40.39 1.17 -5.45
C GLU A 35 -41.69 0.42 -5.83
N ALA A 36 -42.13 0.57 -7.08
CA ALA A 36 -43.31 -0.13 -7.58
C ALA A 36 -43.12 -1.66 -7.56
N TRP A 37 -41.92 -2.16 -7.89
CA TRP A 37 -41.57 -3.57 -7.75
C TRP A 37 -41.60 -4.02 -6.29
N ALA A 38 -41.06 -3.22 -5.37
CA ALA A 38 -41.03 -3.55 -3.95
C ALA A 38 -42.45 -3.68 -3.37
N GLU A 39 -43.34 -2.71 -3.59
CA GLU A 39 -44.73 -2.76 -3.09
C GLU A 39 -45.50 -3.94 -3.70
N LYS A 40 -45.43 -4.11 -5.03
CA LYS A 40 -46.13 -5.23 -5.70
C LYS A 40 -45.63 -6.59 -5.20
N THR A 41 -44.33 -6.70 -4.93
CA THR A 41 -43.75 -7.93 -4.38
C THR A 41 -44.24 -8.15 -2.95
N LEU A 42 -44.23 -7.12 -2.10
CA LEU A 42 -44.71 -7.20 -0.72
C LEU A 42 -46.16 -7.67 -0.63
N GLU A 43 -47.05 -7.11 -1.44
CA GLU A 43 -48.47 -7.47 -1.50
C GLU A 43 -48.70 -8.93 -1.91
N ALA A 44 -47.79 -9.50 -2.72
CA ALA A 44 -47.88 -10.86 -3.21
C ALA A 44 -47.30 -11.91 -2.24
N LEU A 45 -46.55 -11.51 -1.20
CA LEU A 45 -45.90 -12.44 -0.28
C LEU A 45 -46.87 -12.92 0.80
N SER A 46 -46.84 -14.23 1.08
CA SER A 46 -47.46 -14.78 2.28
C SER A 46 -46.77 -14.26 3.55
N LEU A 47 -47.47 -14.26 4.70
CA LEU A 47 -46.86 -13.89 5.98
C LEU A 47 -45.56 -14.65 6.25
N ARG A 48 -45.53 -15.95 5.94
CA ARG A 48 -44.34 -16.79 6.11
C ARG A 48 -43.19 -16.33 5.20
N ASP A 49 -43.47 -16.03 3.93
CA ASP A 49 -42.46 -15.53 3.00
C ASP A 49 -41.94 -14.15 3.42
N LYS A 50 -42.83 -13.28 3.92
CA LYS A 50 -42.45 -11.97 4.49
C LYS A 50 -41.46 -12.16 5.64
N ILE A 51 -41.76 -13.04 6.59
CA ILE A 51 -40.87 -13.35 7.73
C ILE A 51 -39.54 -13.95 7.24
N ALA A 52 -39.57 -14.84 6.25
CA ALA A 52 -38.36 -15.42 5.68
C ALA A 52 -37.42 -14.38 5.06
N GLN A 53 -37.97 -13.30 4.48
CA GLN A 53 -37.15 -12.21 3.95
C GLN A 53 -36.33 -11.48 5.02
N LEU A 54 -36.68 -11.61 6.31
CA LEU A 54 -35.95 -10.99 7.42
C LEU A 54 -34.68 -11.78 7.79
N VAL A 55 -34.47 -12.98 7.25
CA VAL A 55 -33.38 -13.88 7.69
C VAL A 55 -32.19 -13.86 6.71
N GLN A 56 -30.98 -13.74 7.26
CA GLN A 56 -29.73 -13.95 6.53
C GLN A 56 -28.91 -15.12 7.10
N ILE A 57 -28.46 -16.01 6.21
CA ILE A 57 -27.71 -17.22 6.58
C ILE A 57 -26.24 -17.16 6.11
N ARG A 58 -25.37 -17.97 6.73
CA ARG A 58 -23.95 -18.05 6.40
C ARG A 58 -23.71 -18.82 5.11
N VAL A 59 -22.78 -18.35 4.30
CA VAL A 59 -22.25 -19.05 3.13
C VAL A 59 -20.72 -18.98 3.15
N PRO A 60 -20.00 -20.13 3.15
CA PRO A 60 -18.56 -20.12 2.95
C PRO A 60 -18.23 -19.84 1.48
N GLY A 61 -17.32 -18.91 1.21
CA GLY A 61 -16.86 -18.54 -0.14
C GLY A 61 -15.85 -19.53 -0.74
N THR A 62 -15.72 -20.71 -0.16
CA THR A 62 -14.83 -21.79 -0.60
C THR A 62 -15.60 -22.90 -1.31
N PHE A 63 -14.88 -23.77 -2.01
CA PHE A 63 -15.47 -24.94 -2.64
C PHE A 63 -16.23 -25.80 -1.62
N THR A 64 -17.54 -25.94 -1.84
CA THR A 64 -18.39 -26.85 -1.08
C THR A 64 -19.00 -27.88 -2.03
N ASN A 65 -18.90 -29.17 -1.68
CA ASN A 65 -19.49 -30.24 -2.48
C ASN A 65 -21.03 -30.13 -2.46
N ARG A 66 -21.68 -30.13 -3.63
CA ARG A 66 -23.15 -29.94 -3.74
C ARG A 66 -23.99 -31.05 -3.08
N ARG A 67 -23.36 -32.18 -2.75
CA ARG A 67 -23.97 -33.30 -2.02
C ARG A 67 -23.66 -33.29 -0.53
N SER A 68 -22.83 -32.37 -0.03
CA SER A 68 -22.53 -32.27 1.39
C SER A 68 -23.78 -31.86 2.19
N PRO A 69 -23.88 -32.27 3.46
CA PRO A 69 -24.95 -31.79 4.34
C PRO A 69 -25.03 -30.27 4.42
N GLU A 70 -23.87 -29.60 4.46
CA GLU A 70 -23.75 -28.14 4.52
C GLU A 70 -24.37 -27.45 3.31
N PHE A 71 -23.99 -27.83 2.08
CA PHE A 71 -24.56 -27.21 0.88
C PHE A 71 -26.05 -27.53 0.75
N ARG A 72 -26.48 -28.75 1.09
CA ARG A 72 -27.90 -29.12 1.05
C ARG A 72 -28.72 -28.28 2.03
N LYS A 73 -28.18 -27.96 3.21
CA LYS A 73 -28.84 -27.08 4.18
C LYS A 73 -28.96 -25.66 3.62
N ILE A 74 -27.89 -25.07 3.09
CA ILE A 74 -27.94 -23.75 2.43
C ILE A 74 -28.96 -23.74 1.30
N ALA A 75 -28.95 -24.76 0.43
CA ALA A 75 -29.88 -24.86 -0.68
C ALA A 75 -31.34 -25.03 -0.23
N SER A 76 -31.61 -25.78 0.84
CA SER A 76 -32.94 -25.94 1.44
C SER A 76 -33.41 -24.62 2.07
N ASP A 77 -32.56 -23.94 2.85
CA ASP A 77 -32.90 -22.65 3.45
C ASP A 77 -33.27 -21.60 2.37
N ILE A 78 -32.60 -21.64 1.21
CA ILE A 78 -32.93 -20.77 0.06
C ILE A 78 -34.20 -21.22 -0.67
N ARG A 79 -34.27 -22.49 -1.10
CA ARG A 79 -35.35 -22.98 -1.99
C ARG A 79 -36.66 -23.26 -1.27
N GLU A 80 -36.60 -23.74 -0.04
CA GLU A 80 -37.75 -24.23 0.73
C GLU A 80 -38.16 -23.26 1.84
N HIS A 81 -37.19 -22.54 2.43
CA HIS A 81 -37.46 -21.58 3.51
C HIS A 81 -37.42 -20.13 3.03
N HIS A 82 -37.03 -19.88 1.78
CA HIS A 82 -37.12 -18.58 1.11
C HIS A 82 -36.40 -17.44 1.85
N VAL A 83 -35.25 -17.73 2.47
CA VAL A 83 -34.47 -16.72 3.22
C VAL A 83 -34.17 -15.48 2.37
N GLY A 84 -34.11 -14.31 3.01
CA GLY A 84 -34.00 -13.03 2.33
C GLY A 84 -32.61 -12.68 1.80
N GLY A 85 -31.56 -13.23 2.42
CA GLY A 85 -30.20 -12.91 2.05
C GLY A 85 -29.16 -13.87 2.59
N LEU A 86 -27.91 -13.58 2.25
CA LEU A 86 -26.73 -14.40 2.55
C LEU A 86 -25.65 -13.52 3.16
N VAL A 87 -24.81 -14.12 4.01
CA VAL A 87 -23.58 -13.52 4.49
C VAL A 87 -22.42 -14.36 3.99
N LEU A 88 -21.61 -13.80 3.08
CA LEU A 88 -20.41 -14.45 2.57
C LEU A 88 -19.29 -14.35 3.60
N PHE A 89 -18.72 -15.50 3.98
CA PHE A 89 -17.52 -15.62 4.79
C PHE A 89 -16.38 -16.19 3.96
N ALA A 90 -15.14 -15.94 4.37
CA ALA A 90 -13.88 -16.58 3.94
C ALA A 90 -13.93 -17.31 2.58
N GLY A 91 -13.25 -16.78 1.57
CA GLY A 91 -13.22 -17.42 0.26
C GLY A 91 -12.19 -16.81 -0.68
N ASP A 92 -12.26 -17.27 -1.93
CA ASP A 92 -11.42 -16.78 -3.03
C ASP A 92 -12.29 -16.06 -4.07
N ILE A 93 -11.66 -15.24 -4.92
CA ILE A 93 -12.34 -14.28 -5.81
C ILE A 93 -13.37 -14.98 -6.70
N TYR A 94 -12.93 -15.95 -7.50
CA TYR A 94 -13.77 -16.56 -8.53
C TYR A 94 -14.74 -17.58 -7.95
N GLU A 95 -14.32 -18.34 -6.96
CA GLU A 95 -15.10 -19.31 -6.20
C GLU A 95 -16.33 -18.64 -5.57
N SER A 96 -16.12 -17.48 -4.94
CA SER A 96 -17.19 -16.69 -4.34
C SER A 96 -18.20 -16.22 -5.38
N ALA A 97 -17.74 -15.62 -6.48
CA ALA A 97 -18.62 -15.11 -7.53
C ALA A 97 -19.44 -16.23 -8.20
N VAL A 98 -18.81 -17.36 -8.52
CA VAL A 98 -19.47 -18.52 -9.12
C VAL A 98 -20.49 -19.13 -8.16
N LEU A 99 -20.13 -19.31 -6.89
CA LEU A 99 -21.04 -19.82 -5.88
C LEU A 99 -22.24 -18.90 -5.67
N LEU A 100 -22.04 -17.59 -5.53
CA LEU A 100 -23.13 -16.64 -5.34
C LEU A 100 -24.07 -16.60 -6.55
N ASN A 101 -23.54 -16.72 -7.78
CA ASN A 101 -24.36 -16.85 -8.99
C ASN A 101 -25.22 -18.12 -9.00
N GLU A 102 -24.66 -19.25 -8.54
CA GLU A 102 -25.38 -20.51 -8.35
C GLU A 102 -26.53 -20.33 -7.34
N LEU A 103 -26.23 -19.77 -6.16
CA LEU A 103 -27.20 -19.55 -5.09
C LEU A 103 -28.32 -18.57 -5.48
N GLN A 104 -27.99 -17.49 -6.22
CA GLN A 104 -28.98 -16.58 -6.80
C GLN A 104 -29.93 -17.28 -7.78
N GLY A 105 -29.47 -18.35 -8.44
CA GLY A 105 -30.29 -19.21 -9.29
C GLY A 105 -31.24 -20.13 -8.54
N LEU A 106 -30.97 -20.42 -7.27
CA LEU A 106 -31.82 -21.27 -6.43
C LEU A 106 -32.99 -20.49 -5.83
N SER A 107 -32.85 -19.17 -5.71
CA SER A 107 -33.82 -18.34 -5.01
C SER A 107 -34.95 -17.83 -5.90
N ARG A 108 -36.18 -17.86 -5.39
CA ARG A 108 -37.36 -17.29 -6.04
C ARG A 108 -37.28 -15.78 -6.16
N LEU A 109 -36.94 -15.11 -5.05
CA LEU A 109 -36.67 -13.67 -5.00
C LEU A 109 -35.16 -13.41 -5.01
N PRO A 110 -34.68 -12.28 -5.53
CA PRO A 110 -33.25 -11.98 -5.48
C PRO A 110 -32.73 -11.97 -4.04
N LEU A 111 -31.59 -12.61 -3.79
CA LEU A 111 -30.95 -12.64 -2.47
C LEU A 111 -30.15 -11.36 -2.26
N LEU A 112 -30.26 -10.76 -1.07
CA LEU A 112 -29.37 -9.67 -0.67
C LEU A 112 -28.12 -10.27 -0.01
N VAL A 113 -27.01 -10.25 -0.74
CA VAL A 113 -25.71 -10.78 -0.26
C VAL A 113 -24.92 -9.69 0.47
N ALA A 114 -24.50 -10.00 1.70
CA ALA A 114 -23.68 -9.16 2.55
C ALA A 114 -22.33 -9.80 2.90
N SER A 115 -21.37 -9.00 3.35
CA SER A 115 -20.11 -9.49 3.93
C SER A 115 -19.42 -8.43 4.79
N ASP A 116 -18.58 -8.86 5.73
CA ASP A 116 -17.72 -7.96 6.50
C ASP A 116 -16.53 -7.50 5.65
N PHE A 117 -16.60 -6.34 4.99
CA PHE A 117 -15.47 -5.82 4.21
C PHE A 117 -14.87 -4.57 4.88
N GLU A 118 -14.53 -4.68 6.16
CA GLU A 118 -14.07 -3.56 7.01
C GLU A 118 -12.74 -2.93 6.55
N ARG A 119 -11.85 -3.76 6.00
CA ARG A 119 -10.56 -3.35 5.41
C ARG A 119 -10.51 -3.70 3.93
N GLY A 120 -11.60 -3.40 3.22
CA GLY A 120 -11.85 -3.89 1.88
C GLY A 120 -12.29 -5.35 1.84
N ALA A 121 -12.43 -5.90 0.63
CA ALA A 121 -12.79 -7.30 0.43
C ALA A 121 -11.78 -8.26 1.07
N ALA A 122 -10.53 -7.81 1.26
CA ALA A 122 -9.43 -8.60 1.84
C ALA A 122 -9.65 -9.01 3.30
N PHE A 123 -10.70 -8.51 3.97
CA PHE A 123 -11.09 -9.06 5.26
C PHE A 123 -11.62 -10.50 5.15
N ARG A 124 -12.29 -10.84 4.04
CA ARG A 124 -12.88 -12.18 3.83
C ARG A 124 -12.39 -12.88 2.57
N ILE A 125 -11.94 -12.15 1.55
CA ILE A 125 -11.64 -12.70 0.24
C ILE A 125 -10.15 -12.56 -0.05
N SER A 126 -9.46 -13.69 -0.24
CA SER A 126 -8.04 -13.73 -0.59
C SER A 126 -7.76 -12.95 -1.87
N ASP A 127 -6.53 -12.46 -2.03
CA ASP A 127 -6.01 -11.82 -3.25
C ASP A 127 -6.74 -10.56 -3.73
N THR A 128 -7.64 -10.00 -2.93
CA THR A 128 -8.25 -8.68 -3.14
C THR A 128 -7.39 -7.56 -2.54
N THR A 129 -7.75 -6.28 -2.75
CA THR A 129 -6.93 -5.15 -2.28
C THR A 129 -6.74 -5.18 -0.75
N PRO A 130 -5.51 -5.35 -0.23
CA PRO A 130 -5.26 -5.56 1.20
C PRO A 130 -5.12 -4.23 1.95
N PHE A 131 -6.23 -3.49 2.10
CA PHE A 131 -6.21 -2.25 2.86
C PHE A 131 -5.76 -2.48 4.32
N PRO A 132 -5.07 -1.47 4.90
CA PRO A 132 -4.85 -1.41 6.35
C PRO A 132 -6.16 -1.41 7.13
N TRP A 133 -6.09 -1.75 8.41
CA TRP A 133 -7.20 -1.60 9.35
C TRP A 133 -7.56 -0.13 9.59
N ALA A 134 -8.79 0.16 10.02
CA ALA A 134 -9.33 1.52 10.13
C ALA A 134 -8.50 2.46 11.01
N MET A 135 -7.83 1.94 12.05
CA MET A 135 -6.96 2.74 12.91
C MET A 135 -5.78 3.35 12.14
N ALA A 136 -5.33 2.71 11.05
CA ALA A 136 -4.32 3.28 10.16
C ALA A 136 -4.85 4.53 9.43
N LEU A 137 -6.11 4.52 8.97
CA LEU A 137 -6.77 5.73 8.45
C LEU A 137 -6.91 6.81 9.53
N GLY A 138 -7.17 6.39 10.77
CA GLY A 138 -7.14 7.27 11.95
C GLY A 138 -5.81 7.99 12.10
N ALA A 139 -4.71 7.24 12.03
CA ALA A 139 -3.37 7.78 12.15
C ALA A 139 -2.95 8.67 10.99
N ALA A 140 -3.41 8.36 9.77
CA ALA A 140 -3.20 9.18 8.58
C ALA A 140 -4.05 10.47 8.61
N GLY A 141 -5.24 10.44 9.22
CA GLY A 141 -6.12 11.60 9.44
C GLY A 141 -6.81 12.19 8.20
N ASP A 142 -6.72 11.52 7.04
CA ASP A 142 -7.14 12.01 5.72
C ASP A 142 -8.51 11.45 5.29
N GLU A 143 -9.52 12.32 5.16
CA GLU A 143 -10.87 11.95 4.70
C GLU A 143 -10.92 11.53 3.23
N GLY A 144 -10.04 12.09 2.39
CA GLY A 144 -9.96 11.73 0.98
C GLY A 144 -9.56 10.27 0.83
N LEU A 145 -8.58 9.82 1.62
CA LEU A 145 -8.17 8.42 1.67
C LEU A 145 -9.27 7.49 2.19
N ALA A 146 -10.00 7.89 3.25
CA ALA A 146 -11.12 7.11 3.78
C ALA A 146 -12.26 6.97 2.76
N ARG A 147 -12.62 8.05 2.05
CA ARG A 147 -13.60 8.02 0.96
C ARG A 147 -13.16 7.11 -0.17
N GLU A 148 -11.92 7.23 -0.61
CA GLU A 148 -11.41 6.43 -1.73
C GLU A 148 -11.33 4.93 -1.37
N GLN A 149 -10.94 4.58 -0.13
CA GLN A 149 -11.03 3.20 0.36
C GLN A 149 -12.48 2.67 0.30
N GLY A 150 -13.46 3.49 0.70
CA GLY A 150 -14.88 3.14 0.58
C GLY A 150 -15.28 2.85 -0.87
N ARG A 151 -14.85 3.70 -1.82
CA ARG A 151 -15.14 3.57 -3.26
C ARG A 151 -14.54 2.29 -3.85
N VAL A 152 -13.29 1.98 -3.54
CA VAL A 152 -12.61 0.75 -3.99
C VAL A 152 -13.31 -0.47 -3.39
N THR A 153 -13.58 -0.45 -2.08
CA THR A 153 -14.28 -1.55 -1.39
C THR A 153 -15.60 -1.87 -2.06
N ALA A 154 -16.40 -0.83 -2.37
CA ALA A 154 -17.68 -0.99 -3.04
C ALA A 154 -17.55 -1.57 -4.46
N ARG A 155 -16.59 -1.09 -5.25
CA ARG A 155 -16.33 -1.62 -6.60
C ARG A 155 -15.99 -3.11 -6.57
N GLU A 156 -15.07 -3.50 -5.68
CA GLU A 156 -14.67 -4.91 -5.52
C GLU A 156 -15.83 -5.77 -5.00
N SER A 157 -16.61 -5.27 -4.02
CA SER A 157 -17.83 -5.95 -3.56
C SER A 157 -18.80 -6.25 -4.70
N ARG A 158 -19.10 -5.24 -5.54
CA ARG A 158 -20.03 -5.40 -6.66
C ARG A 158 -19.52 -6.41 -7.68
N ALA A 159 -18.21 -6.42 -7.97
CA ALA A 159 -17.60 -7.40 -8.86
C ALA A 159 -17.73 -8.84 -8.32
N LEU A 160 -17.64 -9.01 -7.00
CA LEU A 160 -17.77 -10.32 -6.33
C LEU A 160 -19.22 -10.77 -6.12
N GLY A 161 -20.23 -9.94 -6.41
CA GLY A 161 -21.63 -10.25 -6.14
C GLY A 161 -22.07 -9.98 -4.70
N VAL A 162 -21.35 -9.11 -3.99
CA VAL A 162 -21.71 -8.60 -2.66
C VAL A 162 -22.32 -7.20 -2.81
N HIS A 163 -23.48 -6.98 -2.20
CA HIS A 163 -24.26 -5.75 -2.38
C HIS A 163 -24.33 -4.89 -1.12
N TRP A 164 -24.03 -5.49 0.04
CA TRP A 164 -24.17 -4.87 1.34
C TRP A 164 -22.93 -5.15 2.18
N ILE A 165 -22.16 -4.12 2.50
CA ILE A 165 -20.97 -4.26 3.34
C ILE A 165 -21.30 -3.94 4.79
N PHE A 166 -20.82 -4.78 5.70
CA PHE A 166 -20.89 -4.53 7.14
C PHE A 166 -19.72 -3.64 7.59
N ALA A 167 -19.65 -2.44 6.98
CA ALA A 167 -18.64 -1.41 7.20
C ALA A 167 -19.23 -0.01 6.96
N PRO A 168 -18.72 1.05 7.62
CA PRO A 168 -17.55 1.03 8.52
C PRO A 168 -17.87 0.70 9.97
N VAL A 169 -16.85 0.25 10.71
CA VAL A 169 -16.86 0.22 12.19
C VAL A 169 -16.67 1.65 12.67
N VAL A 170 -17.64 2.16 13.43
CA VAL A 170 -17.67 3.53 13.95
C VAL A 170 -17.67 3.57 15.48
N ASP A 171 -17.32 2.46 16.12
CA ASP A 171 -17.08 2.40 17.55
C ASP A 171 -15.90 3.30 17.94
N VAL A 172 -16.05 4.08 19.01
CA VAL A 172 -14.97 4.89 19.58
C VAL A 172 -14.12 4.02 20.52
N ASN A 173 -12.87 3.76 20.17
CA ASN A 173 -11.98 2.87 20.92
C ASN A 173 -11.42 3.54 22.18
N SER A 174 -12.31 3.90 23.10
CA SER A 174 -12.01 4.62 24.34
C SER A 174 -11.42 3.74 25.45
N ASN A 175 -11.49 2.41 25.31
CA ASN A 175 -10.92 1.46 26.25
C ASN A 175 -9.75 0.69 25.62
N PRO A 176 -8.50 0.92 26.06
CA PRO A 176 -7.33 0.18 25.59
C PRO A 176 -7.35 -1.34 25.88
N ASP A 177 -8.19 -1.81 26.81
CA ASP A 177 -8.42 -3.23 27.09
C ASP A 177 -9.48 -3.86 26.17
N ASN A 178 -10.08 -3.10 25.25
CA ASN A 178 -11.10 -3.62 24.34
C ASN A 178 -10.52 -4.73 23.45
N PRO A 179 -11.03 -5.97 23.55
CA PRO A 179 -10.48 -7.11 22.83
C PRO A 179 -10.99 -7.25 21.40
N VAL A 180 -12.08 -6.56 21.04
CA VAL A 180 -12.83 -6.82 19.80
C VAL A 180 -12.71 -5.69 18.79
N ILE A 181 -12.74 -4.44 19.24
CA ILE A 181 -12.72 -3.26 18.38
C ILE A 181 -11.28 -2.89 18.05
N ASN A 182 -10.51 -2.35 18.99
CA ASN A 182 -9.06 -2.09 18.84
C ASN A 182 -8.76 -1.46 17.45
N ILE A 183 -7.83 -2.00 16.66
CA ILE A 183 -7.45 -1.48 15.32
C ILE A 183 -8.60 -1.41 14.29
N ARG A 184 -9.76 -2.02 14.55
CA ARG A 184 -10.96 -1.90 13.68
C ARG A 184 -11.64 -0.54 13.80
N SER A 185 -11.40 0.21 14.88
CA SER A 185 -11.86 1.58 15.03
C SER A 185 -10.88 2.56 14.39
N PHE A 186 -11.37 3.73 13.98
CA PHE A 186 -10.53 4.83 13.55
C PHE A 186 -9.73 5.49 14.70
N GLY A 187 -10.12 5.33 15.98
CA GLY A 187 -9.41 5.96 17.09
C GLY A 187 -10.26 6.13 18.35
N GLU A 188 -9.74 6.88 19.32
CA GLU A 188 -10.42 7.17 20.59
C GLU A 188 -11.17 8.52 20.61
N ASP A 189 -10.92 9.39 19.63
CA ASP A 189 -11.61 10.67 19.48
C ASP A 189 -12.92 10.52 18.69
N PRO A 190 -14.10 10.79 19.29
CA PRO A 190 -15.39 10.61 18.62
C PRO A 190 -15.55 11.45 17.35
N GLU A 191 -14.97 12.65 17.29
CA GLU A 191 -15.08 13.52 16.11
C GLU A 191 -14.25 12.99 14.94
N THR A 192 -13.03 12.50 15.20
CA THR A 192 -12.21 11.83 14.19
C THR A 192 -12.89 10.58 13.64
N VAL A 193 -13.46 9.74 14.52
CA VAL A 193 -14.22 8.54 14.11
C VAL A 193 -15.43 8.93 13.28
N ALA A 194 -16.19 9.95 13.70
CA ALA A 194 -17.36 10.46 12.99
C ALA A 194 -17.03 10.97 11.58
N ARG A 195 -15.94 11.72 11.45
CA ARG A 195 -15.49 12.35 10.20
C ARG A 195 -14.98 11.33 9.20
N LEU A 196 -14.09 10.42 9.62
CA LEU A 196 -13.54 9.37 8.75
C LEU A 196 -14.58 8.29 8.39
N GLY A 197 -15.42 7.90 9.34
CA GLY A 197 -16.53 6.97 9.10
C GLY A 197 -17.52 7.52 8.07
N ALA A 198 -17.92 8.79 8.19
CA ALA A 198 -18.78 9.45 7.22
C ALA A 198 -18.14 9.56 5.83
N ALA A 199 -16.83 9.83 5.74
CA ALA A 199 -16.10 9.86 4.48
C ALA A 199 -16.11 8.49 3.78
N PHE A 200 -15.83 7.41 4.51
CA PHE A 200 -15.93 6.04 3.99
C PHE A 200 -17.34 5.73 3.48
N ILE A 201 -18.38 6.07 4.25
CA ILE A 201 -19.79 5.86 3.85
C ILE A 201 -20.10 6.53 2.52
N ARG A 202 -19.71 7.81 2.35
CA ARG A 202 -19.92 8.53 1.09
C ARG A 202 -19.25 7.85 -0.10
N GLY A 203 -17.98 7.44 0.06
CA GLY A 203 -17.23 6.76 -1.00
C GLY A 203 -17.81 5.39 -1.37
N ALA A 204 -18.20 4.59 -0.37
CA ALA A 204 -18.82 3.29 -0.62
C ALA A 204 -20.18 3.42 -1.33
N ARG A 205 -20.99 4.43 -0.96
CA ARG A 205 -22.25 4.72 -1.65
C ARG A 205 -22.05 5.14 -3.09
N GLU A 206 -21.03 5.94 -3.38
CA GLU A 206 -20.63 6.30 -4.76
C GLU A 206 -20.24 5.08 -5.59
N GLY A 207 -19.62 4.07 -4.97
CA GLY A 207 -19.33 2.78 -5.60
C GLY A 207 -20.52 1.82 -5.70
N GLY A 208 -21.71 2.20 -5.21
CA GLY A 208 -22.96 1.48 -5.45
C GLY A 208 -23.22 0.27 -4.55
N VAL A 209 -22.71 0.27 -3.31
CA VAL A 209 -23.04 -0.73 -2.28
C VAL A 209 -23.81 -0.12 -1.10
N LEU A 210 -24.55 -0.95 -0.38
CA LEU A 210 -25.17 -0.57 0.89
C LEU A 210 -24.12 -0.61 2.01
N THR A 211 -24.14 0.38 2.88
CA THR A 211 -23.18 0.56 3.99
C THR A 211 -23.82 0.25 5.34
N THR A 212 -23.01 -0.10 6.34
CA THR A 212 -23.49 -0.40 7.70
C THR A 212 -22.59 0.20 8.75
N ALA A 213 -23.10 1.18 9.50
CA ALA A 213 -22.42 1.67 10.69
C ALA A 213 -22.61 0.68 11.84
N LYS A 214 -21.51 0.31 12.51
CA LYS A 214 -21.53 -0.67 13.61
C LYS A 214 -20.52 -0.36 14.71
N HIS A 215 -20.72 -0.81 15.95
CA HIS A 215 -21.82 -1.67 16.42
C HIS A 215 -22.69 -0.91 17.43
N PHE A 216 -23.90 -0.49 17.03
CA PHE A 216 -24.79 0.34 17.85
C PHE A 216 -25.24 -0.43 19.11
N PRO A 217 -25.25 0.18 20.31
CA PRO A 217 -25.07 1.60 20.65
C PRO A 217 -23.63 2.08 20.87
N GLY A 218 -22.63 1.31 20.43
CA GLY A 218 -21.21 1.50 20.70
C GLY A 218 -20.66 0.28 21.44
N HIS A 219 -19.56 -0.29 20.97
CA HIS A 219 -18.90 -1.46 21.57
C HIS A 219 -17.46 -1.14 22.05
N GLY A 220 -17.01 0.09 21.84
CA GLY A 220 -15.60 0.50 22.01
C GLY A 220 -15.09 0.58 23.47
N ASP A 221 -15.98 0.63 24.47
CA ASP A 221 -15.60 0.72 25.90
C ASP A 221 -15.64 -0.63 26.65
N THR A 222 -15.99 -1.73 25.97
CA THR A 222 -16.22 -3.01 26.66
C THR A 222 -14.98 -3.89 26.75
N ALA A 223 -14.66 -4.39 27.95
CA ALA A 223 -13.58 -5.36 28.18
C ALA A 223 -14.00 -6.83 28.00
N VAL A 224 -15.30 -7.11 27.83
CA VAL A 224 -15.84 -8.45 27.57
C VAL A 224 -16.19 -8.55 26.10
N ASP A 225 -15.83 -9.68 25.46
CA ASP A 225 -16.21 -9.99 24.09
C ASP A 225 -17.62 -10.62 24.04
N SER A 226 -18.49 -10.06 23.20
CA SER A 226 -19.86 -10.53 22.96
C SER A 226 -19.94 -11.95 22.37
N HIS A 227 -18.84 -12.46 21.78
CA HIS A 227 -18.75 -13.84 21.30
C HIS A 227 -18.69 -14.87 22.44
N ILE A 228 -18.28 -14.47 23.65
CA ILE A 228 -18.10 -15.38 24.80
C ILE A 228 -18.94 -15.00 26.03
N GLY A 229 -19.53 -13.81 26.07
CA GLY A 229 -20.38 -13.35 27.18
C GLY A 229 -21.19 -12.10 26.80
N LEU A 230 -21.96 -11.54 27.73
CA LEU A 230 -22.69 -10.29 27.51
C LEU A 230 -21.88 -9.08 28.02
N PRO A 231 -21.37 -8.20 27.15
CA PRO A 231 -20.69 -6.98 27.57
C PRO A 231 -21.69 -5.96 28.09
N VAL A 232 -21.28 -5.14 29.07
CA VAL A 232 -22.14 -4.14 29.71
C VAL A 232 -21.45 -2.78 29.67
N ILE A 233 -22.10 -1.78 29.09
CA ILE A 233 -21.69 -0.37 29.15
C ILE A 233 -22.41 0.27 30.33
N ARG A 234 -21.68 0.58 31.39
CA ARG A 234 -22.22 1.22 32.61
C ARG A 234 -22.25 2.75 32.54
N ALA A 235 -21.87 3.32 31.41
CA ALA A 235 -21.89 4.75 31.17
C ALA A 235 -23.30 5.35 31.31
N ASP A 236 -23.38 6.61 31.74
CA ASP A 236 -24.65 7.35 31.80
C ASP A 236 -25.08 7.85 30.41
N ALA A 237 -26.31 8.35 30.31
CA ALA A 237 -26.85 8.86 29.06
C ALA A 237 -26.02 10.02 28.48
N ARG A 238 -25.45 10.90 29.34
CA ARG A 238 -24.64 12.03 28.86
C ARG A 238 -23.39 11.55 28.14
N ARG A 239 -22.72 10.54 28.68
CA ARG A 239 -21.55 9.91 28.05
C ARG A 239 -21.93 9.34 26.68
N LEU A 240 -23.00 8.55 26.60
CA LEU A 240 -23.51 7.99 25.34
C LEU A 240 -23.68 9.05 24.26
N HIS A 241 -24.26 10.21 24.60
CA HIS A 241 -24.43 11.30 23.63
C HIS A 241 -23.13 12.00 23.22
N SER A 242 -22.18 12.11 24.14
CA SER A 242 -20.91 12.82 23.93
C SER A 242 -19.80 11.98 23.30
N LEU A 243 -19.94 10.65 23.30
CA LEU A 243 -18.91 9.75 22.79
C LEU A 243 -19.49 8.69 21.86
N GLU A 244 -20.26 7.73 22.38
CA GLU A 244 -20.68 6.56 21.60
C GLU A 244 -21.60 6.92 20.43
N PHE A 245 -22.55 7.84 20.62
CA PHE A 245 -23.54 8.22 19.60
C PHE A 245 -23.03 9.23 18.58
N VAL A 246 -21.91 9.91 18.84
CA VAL A 246 -21.38 10.95 17.94
C VAL A 246 -21.10 10.38 16.54
N PRO A 247 -20.39 9.26 16.37
CA PRO A 247 -20.17 8.69 15.05
C PRO A 247 -21.44 8.15 14.37
N PHE A 248 -22.41 7.63 15.13
CA PHE A 248 -23.68 7.16 14.56
C PHE A 248 -24.53 8.32 14.02
N LYS A 249 -24.59 9.46 14.74
CA LYS A 249 -25.24 10.68 14.23
C LYS A 249 -24.62 11.14 12.92
N SER A 250 -23.28 11.15 12.85
CA SER A 250 -22.56 11.49 11.62
C SER A 250 -22.81 10.49 10.49
N ALA A 251 -22.85 9.19 10.79
CA ALA A 251 -23.17 8.15 9.80
C ALA A 251 -24.60 8.30 9.23
N ILE A 252 -25.59 8.60 10.08
CA ILE A 252 -26.98 8.88 9.67
C ILE A 252 -27.01 10.12 8.77
N ALA A 253 -26.35 11.21 9.17
CA ALA A 253 -26.25 12.42 8.35
C ALA A 253 -25.53 12.19 7.01
N ALA A 254 -24.58 11.26 6.95
CA ALA A 254 -23.90 10.84 5.73
C ALA A 254 -24.74 9.91 4.83
N GLY A 255 -25.94 9.51 5.29
CA GLY A 255 -26.86 8.65 4.55
C GLY A 255 -26.50 7.16 4.61
N VAL A 256 -25.98 6.67 5.75
CA VAL A 256 -25.74 5.24 5.96
C VAL A 256 -27.02 4.42 5.72
N ASP A 257 -26.89 3.28 5.06
CA ASP A 257 -28.05 2.47 4.65
C ASP A 257 -28.57 1.57 5.77
N SER A 258 -27.66 1.15 6.63
CA SER A 258 -27.92 0.20 7.70
C SER A 258 -27.18 0.57 8.98
N ILE A 259 -27.73 0.17 10.12
CA ILE A 259 -27.04 0.16 11.40
C ILE A 259 -27.10 -1.26 11.98
N MET A 260 -25.92 -1.80 12.33
CA MET A 260 -25.84 -3.09 13.00
C MET A 260 -25.85 -2.89 14.52
N THR A 261 -26.73 -3.60 15.22
CA THR A 261 -26.81 -3.57 16.67
C THR A 261 -25.97 -4.67 17.32
N ALA A 262 -25.17 -4.30 18.31
CA ALA A 262 -24.35 -5.22 19.11
C ALA A 262 -25.15 -5.92 20.20
N HIS A 263 -24.70 -7.10 20.61
CA HIS A 263 -25.20 -7.79 21.80
C HIS A 263 -24.54 -7.23 23.07
N VAL A 264 -24.76 -5.94 23.34
CA VAL A 264 -24.20 -5.21 24.49
C VAL A 264 -25.34 -4.66 25.35
N ALA A 265 -25.28 -4.83 26.67
CA ALA A 265 -26.26 -4.26 27.58
C ALA A 265 -25.91 -2.81 27.94
N VAL A 266 -26.90 -1.93 27.96
CA VAL A 266 -26.75 -0.50 28.30
C VAL A 266 -27.80 -0.11 29.34
N PRO A 267 -27.57 -0.39 30.64
CA PRO A 267 -28.54 -0.19 31.70
C PRO A 267 -29.08 1.24 31.81
N ALA A 268 -28.27 2.25 31.45
CA ALA A 268 -28.69 3.64 31.46
C ALA A 268 -29.85 3.94 30.50
N VAL A 269 -30.01 3.14 29.44
CA VAL A 269 -31.12 3.23 28.48
C VAL A 269 -32.19 2.18 28.78
N THR A 270 -31.78 0.93 28.97
CA THR A 270 -32.70 -0.21 29.12
C THR A 270 -33.39 -0.21 30.50
N GLY A 271 -32.70 0.25 31.54
CA GLY A 271 -33.04 0.02 32.95
C GLY A 271 -32.67 -1.37 33.46
N ASP A 272 -32.01 -2.20 32.63
CA ASP A 272 -31.70 -3.59 32.92
C ASP A 272 -30.32 -4.00 32.37
N PRO A 273 -29.38 -4.47 33.22
CA PRO A 273 -28.07 -4.97 32.78
C PRO A 273 -28.09 -6.34 32.11
N GLY A 274 -29.20 -7.08 32.17
CA GLY A 274 -29.34 -8.39 31.52
C GLY A 274 -29.86 -8.34 30.09
N THR A 275 -30.44 -7.20 29.65
CA THR A 275 -31.04 -7.07 28.32
C THR A 275 -30.03 -6.51 27.31
N PRO A 276 -29.62 -7.28 26.27
CA PRO A 276 -28.79 -6.77 25.20
C PRO A 276 -29.53 -5.72 24.36
N ALA A 277 -28.80 -4.73 23.83
CA ALA A 277 -29.32 -3.68 22.96
C ALA A 277 -30.13 -4.23 21.78
N THR A 278 -29.67 -5.33 21.18
CA THR A 278 -30.35 -6.03 20.08
C THR A 278 -31.78 -6.47 20.40
N LEU A 279 -32.09 -6.71 21.68
CA LEU A 279 -33.39 -7.22 22.14
C LEU A 279 -34.23 -6.12 22.82
N SER A 280 -33.80 -4.86 22.78
CA SER A 280 -34.44 -3.77 23.52
C SER A 280 -35.12 -2.74 22.61
N GLY A 281 -36.44 -2.62 22.74
CA GLY A 281 -37.22 -1.57 22.05
C GLY A 281 -36.80 -0.14 22.43
N LYS A 282 -36.37 0.07 23.68
CA LYS A 282 -35.83 1.37 24.13
C LYS A 282 -34.58 1.77 23.35
N VAL A 283 -33.76 0.80 22.97
CA VAL A 283 -32.51 1.05 22.23
C VAL A 283 -32.79 1.15 20.73
N LEU A 284 -33.43 0.15 20.12
CA LEU A 284 -33.60 0.10 18.66
C LEU A 284 -34.74 0.96 18.13
N THR A 285 -35.81 1.19 18.90
CA THR A 285 -36.93 2.01 18.47
C THR A 285 -36.85 3.39 19.10
N ASP A 286 -36.92 3.53 20.43
CA ASP A 286 -37.04 4.84 21.06
C ASP A 286 -35.78 5.69 20.84
N THR A 287 -34.58 5.11 21.03
CA THR A 287 -33.32 5.82 20.85
C THR A 287 -32.91 5.90 19.38
N LEU A 288 -32.72 4.75 18.69
CA LEU A 288 -32.16 4.76 17.35
C LEU A 288 -33.09 5.36 16.29
N ARG A 289 -34.36 4.95 16.27
CA ARG A 289 -35.34 5.47 15.29
C ARG A 289 -35.98 6.77 15.75
N GLY A 290 -36.35 6.86 17.04
CA GLY A 290 -37.01 8.02 17.61
C GLY A 290 -36.07 9.20 17.80
N GLU A 291 -35.08 9.06 18.69
CA GLU A 291 -34.17 10.16 19.03
C GLU A 291 -33.16 10.47 17.93
N LEU A 292 -32.47 9.45 17.39
CA LEU A 292 -31.41 9.64 16.40
C LEU A 292 -31.95 9.74 14.96
N GLY A 293 -33.24 9.46 14.74
CA GLY A 293 -33.90 9.65 13.45
C GLY A 293 -33.48 8.66 12.35
N PHE A 294 -33.01 7.45 12.70
CA PHE A 294 -32.58 6.48 11.69
C PHE A 294 -33.76 5.78 11.00
N GLU A 295 -33.85 5.92 9.68
CA GLU A 295 -34.95 5.35 8.88
C GLU A 295 -34.58 4.08 8.10
N GLY A 296 -33.29 3.77 7.99
CA GLY A 296 -32.77 2.63 7.22
C GLY A 296 -32.98 1.26 7.87
N LEU A 297 -32.19 0.28 7.42
CA LEU A 297 -32.24 -1.11 7.90
C LEU A 297 -31.53 -1.25 9.25
N VAL A 298 -32.20 -1.85 10.24
CA VAL A 298 -31.56 -2.29 11.49
C VAL A 298 -31.25 -3.78 11.38
N VAL A 299 -29.98 -4.14 11.38
CA VAL A 299 -29.53 -5.54 11.31
C VAL A 299 -28.96 -5.96 12.66
N THR A 300 -29.28 -7.18 13.12
CA THR A 300 -28.65 -7.71 14.33
C THR A 300 -27.19 -8.06 14.07
N ASP A 301 -26.35 -8.09 15.10
CA ASP A 301 -25.17 -8.94 15.07
C ASP A 301 -25.60 -10.43 15.02
N ALA A 302 -24.64 -11.35 14.86
CA ALA A 302 -24.92 -12.76 14.70
C ALA A 302 -25.66 -13.35 15.92
N LEU A 303 -26.94 -13.69 15.75
CA LEU A 303 -27.81 -14.16 16.84
C LEU A 303 -27.38 -15.50 17.46
N GLU A 304 -26.48 -16.24 16.81
CA GLU A 304 -25.85 -17.43 17.37
C GLU A 304 -24.79 -17.14 18.47
N MET A 305 -24.33 -15.89 18.62
CA MET A 305 -23.30 -15.50 19.58
C MET A 305 -23.74 -15.67 21.04
N ALA A 306 -22.76 -15.98 21.92
CA ALA A 306 -23.00 -16.26 23.34
C ALA A 306 -23.62 -15.09 24.12
N GLY A 307 -23.37 -13.84 23.72
CA GLY A 307 -24.02 -12.65 24.28
C GLY A 307 -25.55 -12.71 24.25
N VAL A 308 -26.13 -13.46 23.31
CA VAL A 308 -27.57 -13.76 23.23
C VAL A 308 -27.87 -15.19 23.68
N THR A 309 -27.24 -16.19 23.05
CA THR A 309 -27.59 -17.60 23.25
C THR A 309 -27.28 -18.12 24.65
N GLY A 310 -26.36 -17.47 25.38
CA GLY A 310 -26.07 -17.77 26.78
C GLY A 310 -27.21 -17.41 27.74
N HIS A 311 -28.15 -16.56 27.32
CA HIS A 311 -29.20 -16.01 28.20
C HIS A 311 -30.62 -16.20 27.64
N THR A 312 -30.76 -16.35 26.32
CA THR A 312 -32.05 -16.45 25.64
C THR A 312 -32.01 -17.53 24.55
N TRP A 313 -33.03 -18.40 24.53
CA TRP A 313 -33.18 -19.40 23.46
C TRP A 313 -33.39 -18.72 22.10
N GLY A 314 -32.70 -19.22 21.06
CA GLY A 314 -32.57 -18.53 19.76
C GLY A 314 -33.89 -18.12 19.09
N GLY A 315 -34.94 -18.94 19.16
CA GLY A 315 -36.24 -18.57 18.60
C GLY A 315 -36.93 -17.42 19.36
N ARG A 316 -36.79 -17.34 20.69
CA ARG A 316 -37.27 -16.20 21.49
C ARG A 316 -36.41 -14.95 21.24
N ALA A 317 -35.10 -15.12 21.03
CA ALA A 317 -34.24 -14.01 20.65
C ALA A 317 -34.64 -13.40 19.30
N ALA A 318 -34.97 -14.23 18.31
CA ALA A 318 -35.47 -13.77 17.01
C ALA A 318 -36.77 -12.94 17.14
N VAL A 319 -37.74 -13.44 17.92
CA VAL A 319 -38.99 -12.72 18.21
C VAL A 319 -38.70 -11.38 18.90
N ALA A 320 -37.86 -11.39 19.94
CA ALA A 320 -37.53 -10.20 20.71
C ALA A 320 -36.80 -9.13 19.86
N ALA A 321 -35.87 -9.54 18.99
CA ALA A 321 -35.16 -8.61 18.11
C ALA A 321 -36.10 -7.91 17.11
N ILE A 322 -37.00 -8.64 16.45
CA ILE A 322 -37.99 -8.05 15.54
C ILE A 322 -38.94 -7.10 16.29
N ALA A 323 -39.44 -7.54 17.44
CA ALA A 323 -40.31 -6.73 18.30
C ALA A 323 -39.60 -5.45 18.77
N ALA A 324 -38.31 -5.51 19.07
CA ALA A 324 -37.50 -4.37 19.48
C ALA A 324 -37.27 -3.33 18.38
N GLY A 325 -37.24 -3.75 17.10
CA GLY A 325 -37.02 -2.83 15.98
C GLY A 325 -36.05 -3.31 14.90
N ALA A 326 -35.47 -4.50 15.04
CA ALA A 326 -34.60 -5.08 14.00
C ALA A 326 -35.40 -5.44 12.74
N ASP A 327 -34.86 -5.13 11.57
CA ASP A 327 -35.43 -5.52 10.27
C ASP A 327 -34.81 -6.82 9.75
N VAL A 328 -33.55 -7.10 10.08
CA VAL A 328 -32.82 -8.28 9.59
C VAL A 328 -32.22 -9.07 10.76
N LEU A 329 -32.52 -10.37 10.80
CA LEU A 329 -31.97 -11.37 11.70
C LEU A 329 -30.74 -12.00 11.05
N LEU A 330 -29.57 -11.58 11.52
CA LEU A 330 -28.29 -12.06 11.04
C LEU A 330 -27.91 -13.37 11.74
N LEU A 331 -27.65 -14.41 10.95
CA LEU A 331 -27.13 -15.70 11.44
C LEU A 331 -27.88 -16.25 12.69
N PRO A 332 -29.20 -16.46 12.61
CA PRO A 332 -29.90 -17.19 13.67
C PRO A 332 -29.34 -18.61 13.77
N THR A 333 -29.38 -19.20 14.97
CA THR A 333 -28.91 -20.57 15.22
C THR A 333 -29.54 -21.60 14.29
N ASP A 334 -30.81 -21.41 13.93
CA ASP A 334 -31.47 -22.13 12.85
C ASP A 334 -32.52 -21.23 12.18
N ALA A 335 -32.45 -21.10 10.86
CA ALA A 335 -33.32 -20.23 10.08
C ALA A 335 -34.81 -20.64 10.15
N LEU A 336 -35.09 -21.95 10.08
CA LEU A 336 -36.46 -22.46 10.11
C LEU A 336 -37.12 -22.23 11.48
N VAL A 337 -36.37 -22.44 12.56
CA VAL A 337 -36.83 -22.17 13.92
C VAL A 337 -37.15 -20.69 14.09
N ALA A 338 -36.26 -19.79 13.65
CA ALA A 338 -36.51 -18.35 13.72
C ALA A 338 -37.78 -17.94 12.95
N ILE A 339 -37.96 -18.43 11.72
CA ILE A 339 -39.16 -18.16 10.91
C ILE A 339 -40.42 -18.65 11.61
N ASN A 340 -40.41 -19.89 12.12
CA ASN A 340 -41.57 -20.49 12.78
C ASN A 340 -41.96 -19.73 14.06
N GLU A 341 -41.00 -19.29 14.86
CA GLU A 341 -41.28 -18.58 16.10
C GLU A 341 -41.79 -17.17 15.87
N VAL A 342 -41.22 -16.43 14.90
CA VAL A 342 -41.75 -15.13 14.51
C VAL A 342 -43.16 -15.26 13.95
N GLU A 343 -43.42 -16.29 13.13
CA GLU A 343 -44.77 -16.54 12.60
C GLU A 343 -45.78 -16.83 13.72
N ARG A 344 -45.40 -17.64 14.70
CA ARG A 344 -46.22 -17.90 15.90
C ARG A 344 -46.47 -16.63 16.69
N ALA A 345 -45.45 -15.79 16.90
CA ALA A 345 -45.58 -14.53 17.61
C ALA A 345 -46.55 -13.58 16.91
N VAL A 346 -46.51 -13.48 15.58
CA VAL A 346 -47.46 -12.67 14.81
C VAL A 346 -48.88 -13.20 14.95
N ARG A 347 -49.08 -14.52 14.80
CA ARG A 347 -50.40 -15.15 14.94
C ARG A 347 -50.97 -15.01 16.36
N ARG A 348 -50.12 -14.91 17.39
CA ARG A 348 -50.52 -14.66 18.78
C ARG A 348 -50.74 -13.18 19.11
N GLY A 349 -50.45 -12.27 18.18
CA GLY A 349 -50.56 -10.82 18.39
C GLY A 349 -49.42 -10.21 19.20
N GLU A 350 -48.32 -10.94 19.46
CA GLU A 350 -47.11 -10.39 20.09
C GLU A 350 -46.40 -9.40 19.16
N ILE A 351 -46.49 -9.61 17.84
CA ILE A 351 -45.94 -8.75 16.79
C ILE A 351 -47.06 -8.49 15.77
N SER A 352 -47.26 -7.25 15.33
CA SER A 352 -48.22 -6.95 14.28
C SER A 352 -47.68 -7.34 12.90
N GLU A 353 -48.55 -7.76 11.97
CA GLU A 353 -48.13 -8.01 10.58
C GLU A 353 -47.58 -6.72 9.92
N ALA A 354 -48.15 -5.55 10.26
CA ALA A 354 -47.64 -4.25 9.79
C ALA A 354 -46.17 -4.00 10.19
N ARG A 355 -45.73 -4.49 11.36
CA ARG A 355 -44.32 -4.41 11.78
C ARG A 355 -43.42 -5.23 10.86
N ILE A 356 -43.89 -6.41 10.43
CA ILE A 356 -43.21 -7.27 9.45
C ILE A 356 -43.18 -6.58 8.08
N ASP A 357 -44.32 -6.06 7.61
CA ASP A 357 -44.44 -5.37 6.32
C ASP A 357 -43.47 -4.19 6.21
N GLY A 358 -43.31 -3.41 7.28
CA GLY A 358 -42.35 -2.32 7.34
C GLY A 358 -40.90 -2.79 7.12
N SER A 359 -40.47 -3.87 7.76
CA SER A 359 -39.14 -4.44 7.57
C SER A 359 -38.94 -4.98 6.16
N VAL A 360 -39.91 -5.76 5.67
CA VAL A 360 -39.82 -6.40 4.35
C VAL A 360 -39.79 -5.36 3.24
N ARG A 361 -40.58 -4.28 3.35
CA ARG A 361 -40.53 -3.14 2.44
C ARG A 361 -39.11 -2.58 2.32
N ARG A 362 -38.46 -2.24 3.44
CA ARG A 362 -37.07 -1.73 3.43
C ARG A 362 -36.10 -2.70 2.77
N ILE A 363 -36.26 -4.00 3.02
CA ILE A 363 -35.40 -5.04 2.42
C ILE A 363 -35.62 -5.14 0.91
N LEU A 364 -36.86 -5.08 0.45
CA LEU A 364 -37.19 -5.08 -0.98
C LEU A 364 -36.67 -3.80 -1.65
N GLU A 365 -36.87 -2.63 -1.04
CA GLU A 365 -36.28 -1.37 -1.52
C GLU A 365 -34.75 -1.45 -1.62
N ALA A 366 -34.08 -2.04 -0.62
CA ALA A 366 -32.64 -2.28 -0.66
C ALA A 366 -32.23 -3.19 -1.82
N LYS A 367 -32.95 -4.29 -2.05
CA LYS A 367 -32.73 -5.17 -3.23
C LYS A 367 -32.96 -4.43 -4.54
N SER A 368 -33.94 -3.53 -4.56
CA SER A 368 -34.31 -2.74 -5.72
C SER A 368 -33.25 -1.71 -6.07
N ARG A 369 -32.76 -0.96 -5.09
CA ARG A 369 -31.63 -0.02 -5.21
C ARG A 369 -30.36 -0.69 -5.73
N MET A 370 -30.14 -1.94 -5.34
CA MET A 370 -29.02 -2.77 -5.83
C MET A 370 -29.26 -3.39 -7.21
N ARG A 371 -30.40 -3.07 -7.83
CA ARG A 371 -30.89 -3.54 -9.14
C ARG A 371 -31.06 -5.05 -9.26
N LEU A 372 -31.23 -5.74 -8.13
CA LEU A 372 -31.29 -7.20 -8.08
C LEU A 372 -32.54 -7.79 -8.75
N HIS A 373 -33.63 -7.03 -8.80
CA HIS A 373 -34.83 -7.42 -9.54
C HIS A 373 -34.63 -7.41 -11.07
N LEU A 374 -33.58 -6.76 -11.56
CA LEU A 374 -33.20 -6.70 -12.97
C LEU A 374 -32.02 -7.64 -13.25
N HIS A 375 -30.95 -7.52 -12.45
CA HIS A 375 -29.69 -8.25 -12.60
C HIS A 375 -29.21 -8.74 -11.23
N ARG A 376 -29.38 -10.03 -10.96
CA ARG A 376 -28.99 -10.70 -9.70
C ARG A 376 -27.72 -11.54 -9.77
N ARG A 377 -27.02 -11.51 -10.90
CA ARG A 377 -25.79 -12.27 -11.14
C ARG A 377 -24.71 -11.33 -11.64
N VAL A 378 -23.46 -11.69 -11.36
CA VAL A 378 -22.28 -10.99 -11.86
C VAL A 378 -21.69 -11.72 -13.07
N GLU A 379 -21.10 -10.95 -13.98
CA GLU A 379 -20.26 -11.50 -15.04
C GLU A 379 -18.87 -11.77 -14.50
N VAL A 380 -18.35 -12.96 -14.75
CA VAL A 380 -17.05 -13.40 -14.22
C VAL A 380 -15.85 -12.77 -14.95
N PRO A 381 -15.84 -12.62 -16.30
CA PRO A 381 -14.66 -12.11 -17.00
C PRO A 381 -14.17 -10.72 -16.55
N PRO A 382 -15.03 -9.71 -16.29
CA PRO A 382 -14.58 -8.38 -15.86
C PRO A 382 -13.96 -8.32 -14.46
N ILE A 383 -14.05 -9.39 -13.65
CA ILE A 383 -13.54 -9.40 -12.27
C ILE A 383 -12.02 -9.16 -12.23
N GLY A 384 -11.27 -9.72 -13.20
CA GLY A 384 -9.82 -9.58 -13.27
C GLY A 384 -9.32 -8.15 -13.52
N GLU A 385 -10.19 -7.24 -13.97
CA GLU A 385 -9.87 -5.81 -14.13
C GLU A 385 -10.34 -4.96 -12.94
N ALA A 386 -11.40 -5.40 -12.24
CA ALA A 386 -12.03 -4.62 -11.18
C ALA A 386 -11.40 -4.80 -9.79
N VAL A 387 -10.87 -6.00 -9.52
CA VAL A 387 -10.35 -6.43 -8.22
C VAL A 387 -8.83 -6.35 -8.19
N ALA A 388 -8.26 -5.88 -7.07
CA ALA A 388 -6.82 -5.75 -6.87
C ALA A 388 -6.12 -4.94 -7.99
N ALA A 389 -6.83 -3.98 -8.57
CA ALA A 389 -6.28 -3.11 -9.62
C ALA A 389 -5.02 -2.39 -9.10
N PRO A 390 -4.01 -2.14 -9.96
CA PRO A 390 -2.74 -1.53 -9.53
C PRO A 390 -2.92 -0.22 -8.73
N GLU A 391 -3.88 0.62 -9.11
CA GLU A 391 -4.20 1.88 -8.42
C GLU A 391 -4.80 1.64 -7.03
N SER A 392 -5.50 0.52 -6.83
CA SER A 392 -6.09 0.14 -5.55
C SER A 392 -5.01 -0.39 -4.59
N LEU A 393 -4.05 -1.17 -5.11
CA LEU A 393 -2.87 -1.58 -4.36
C LEU A 393 -2.00 -0.38 -3.98
N ALA A 394 -1.81 0.58 -4.91
CA ALA A 394 -1.08 1.81 -4.66
C ALA A 394 -1.75 2.66 -3.56
N LEU A 395 -3.08 2.79 -3.59
CA LEU A 395 -3.84 3.48 -2.55
C LEU A 395 -3.70 2.78 -1.18
N ALA A 396 -3.79 1.46 -1.13
CA ALA A 396 -3.58 0.70 0.10
C ALA A 396 -2.18 0.94 0.68
N GLN A 397 -1.16 1.03 -0.20
CA GLN A 397 0.20 1.38 0.20
C GLN A 397 0.32 2.85 0.65
N GLU A 398 -0.34 3.80 -0.01
CA GLU A 398 -0.34 5.21 0.41
C GLU A 398 -0.95 5.38 1.81
N ILE A 399 -2.10 4.75 2.06
CA ILE A 399 -2.73 4.76 3.40
C ILE A 399 -1.76 4.21 4.43
N ALA A 400 -1.11 3.07 4.14
CA ALA A 400 -0.17 2.44 5.04
C ALA A 400 1.06 3.33 5.30
N ASP A 401 1.65 3.93 4.27
CA ASP A 401 2.81 4.82 4.38
C ASP A 401 2.48 6.06 5.23
N ARG A 402 1.29 6.67 5.05
CA ARG A 402 0.84 7.82 5.85
C ARG A 402 0.44 7.46 7.28
N ALA A 403 0.03 6.22 7.51
CA ALA A 403 -0.40 5.76 8.82
C ALA A 403 0.75 5.46 9.79
N VAL A 404 1.96 5.16 9.27
CA VAL A 404 3.10 4.86 10.13
C VAL A 404 3.33 6.04 11.07
N THR A 405 3.38 5.74 12.36
CA THR A 405 3.57 6.73 13.42
C THR A 405 4.75 6.30 14.26
N VAL A 406 5.79 7.14 14.31
CA VAL A 406 6.84 6.97 15.32
C VAL A 406 6.31 7.54 16.63
N VAL A 407 6.15 6.66 17.61
CA VAL A 407 5.63 6.99 18.94
C VAL A 407 6.68 7.79 19.71
N ARG A 408 7.94 7.37 19.61
CA ARG A 408 9.09 7.99 20.26
C ARG A 408 10.37 7.65 19.53
N ASP A 409 11.34 8.56 19.54
CA ASP A 409 12.70 8.30 19.04
C ASP A 409 13.74 9.19 19.76
N ASP A 410 13.78 9.12 21.09
CA ASP A 410 14.68 9.95 21.90
C ASP A 410 16.17 9.67 21.59
N ALA A 411 16.48 8.44 21.20
CA ALA A 411 17.81 7.99 20.81
C ALA A 411 18.20 8.34 19.36
N ARG A 412 17.29 8.93 18.57
CA ARG A 412 17.48 9.30 17.15
C ARG A 412 18.02 8.13 16.31
N LEU A 413 17.40 6.96 16.47
CA LEU A 413 17.76 5.77 15.71
C LEU A 413 17.12 5.76 14.32
N LEU A 414 16.04 6.52 14.12
CA LEU A 414 15.30 6.53 12.87
C LEU A 414 15.61 7.80 12.04
N PRO A 415 15.69 7.65 10.71
CA PRO A 415 15.67 6.40 9.95
C PRO A 415 17.03 5.68 9.98
N LEU A 416 17.03 4.36 9.74
CA LEU A 416 18.24 3.58 9.52
C LEU A 416 18.71 3.77 8.07
N ASP A 417 19.92 4.28 7.87
CA ASP A 417 20.49 4.48 6.54
C ASP A 417 20.88 3.14 5.88
N PRO A 418 20.26 2.75 4.75
CA PRO A 418 20.63 1.53 4.02
C PRO A 418 22.05 1.56 3.43
N LEU A 419 22.71 2.72 3.39
CA LEU A 419 24.09 2.89 2.97
C LEU A 419 25.09 2.64 4.10
N GLU A 420 24.64 2.49 5.34
CA GLU A 420 25.52 2.10 6.44
C GLU A 420 25.57 0.58 6.58
N ASP A 421 26.77 0.03 6.80
CA ASP A 421 26.94 -1.41 7.02
C ASP A 421 26.64 -1.77 8.47
N ARG A 422 25.34 -1.82 8.82
CA ARG A 422 24.84 -2.20 10.14
C ARG A 422 24.45 -3.67 10.17
N LYS A 423 24.80 -4.36 11.26
CA LYS A 423 24.28 -5.69 11.60
C LYS A 423 22.91 -5.55 12.24
N ILE A 424 21.87 -5.73 11.42
CA ILE A 424 20.48 -5.68 11.87
C ILE A 424 20.03 -7.09 12.28
N TYR A 425 19.44 -7.20 13.46
CA TYR A 425 18.77 -8.43 13.88
C TYR A 425 17.28 -8.18 14.08
N SER A 426 16.45 -8.78 13.24
CA SER A 426 14.99 -8.65 13.29
C SER A 426 14.36 -9.83 14.01
N LEU A 427 13.83 -9.58 15.20
CA LEU A 427 13.04 -10.54 15.96
C LEU A 427 11.54 -10.28 15.77
N VAL A 428 10.80 -11.27 15.29
CA VAL A 428 9.34 -11.24 15.19
C VAL A 428 8.72 -12.05 16.33
N LEU A 429 7.89 -11.40 17.14
CA LEU A 429 7.07 -12.03 18.16
C LEU A 429 5.64 -12.19 17.67
N THR A 430 5.07 -13.38 17.83
CA THR A 430 3.68 -13.66 17.47
C THR A 430 3.07 -14.66 18.46
N PRO A 431 1.86 -14.44 18.99
CA PRO A 431 1.24 -15.44 19.85
C PRO A 431 0.80 -16.69 19.06
N GLU A 432 0.78 -16.64 17.72
CA GLU A 432 0.28 -17.68 16.84
C GLU A 432 1.39 -18.65 16.38
N LEU A 433 1.01 -19.89 16.06
CA LEU A 433 1.89 -20.91 15.50
C LEU A 433 1.97 -20.83 13.95
N ASP A 434 1.68 -19.65 13.39
CA ASP A 434 1.73 -19.40 11.94
C ASP A 434 3.12 -19.71 11.38
N SER A 435 3.18 -20.24 10.16
CA SER A 435 4.41 -20.69 9.52
C SER A 435 5.30 -19.52 9.10
N SER A 436 4.75 -18.32 8.86
CA SER A 436 5.55 -17.14 8.49
C SER A 436 4.92 -15.78 8.83
N PRO A 437 4.72 -15.45 10.12
CA PRO A 437 4.18 -14.15 10.51
C PRO A 437 5.17 -13.03 10.16
N ALA A 438 4.63 -11.91 9.70
CA ALA A 438 5.38 -10.76 9.21
C ALA A 438 6.40 -11.08 8.08
N SER A 439 6.13 -12.09 7.25
CA SER A 439 7.01 -12.52 6.16
C SER A 439 7.28 -11.41 5.15
N VAL A 440 6.27 -10.61 4.80
CA VAL A 440 6.39 -9.46 3.90
C VAL A 440 7.31 -8.41 4.49
N PHE A 441 7.16 -8.09 5.79
CA PHE A 441 8.08 -7.18 6.49
C PHE A 441 9.52 -7.69 6.41
N GLN A 442 9.77 -8.99 6.64
CA GLN A 442 11.10 -9.57 6.57
C GLN A 442 11.70 -9.54 5.15
N ALA A 443 10.89 -9.80 4.12
CA ALA A 443 11.31 -9.71 2.73
C ALA A 443 11.69 -8.26 2.37
N GLU A 444 10.84 -7.29 2.72
CA GLU A 444 11.09 -5.87 2.47
C GLU A 444 12.27 -5.33 3.27
N LEU A 445 12.48 -5.80 4.49
CA LEU A 445 13.64 -5.47 5.31
C LEU A 445 14.92 -5.99 4.64
N ARG A 446 14.98 -7.26 4.23
CA ARG A 446 16.16 -7.84 3.54
C ARG A 446 16.46 -7.15 2.21
N ARG A 447 15.44 -6.70 1.48
CA ARG A 447 15.62 -5.94 0.23
C ARG A 447 16.41 -4.64 0.46
N ARG A 448 16.16 -3.99 1.60
CA ARG A 448 16.80 -2.71 2.00
C ARG A 448 18.12 -2.94 2.72
N PHE A 449 18.15 -3.92 3.62
CA PHE A 449 19.28 -4.30 4.47
C PHE A 449 19.64 -5.78 4.24
N PRO A 450 20.47 -6.09 3.23
CA PRO A 450 20.81 -7.48 2.89
C PRO A 450 21.48 -8.27 4.03
N SER A 451 22.14 -7.58 4.98
CA SER A 451 22.77 -8.16 6.16
C SER A 451 21.79 -8.51 7.28
N ALA A 452 20.50 -8.15 7.16
CA ALA A 452 19.52 -8.37 8.20
C ALA A 452 19.28 -9.86 8.45
N ALA A 453 19.57 -10.30 9.67
CA ALA A 453 19.26 -11.65 10.14
C ALA A 453 17.90 -11.65 10.85
N THR A 454 17.10 -12.70 10.64
CA THR A 454 15.73 -12.81 11.17
C THR A 454 15.61 -13.97 12.14
N ALA A 455 14.78 -13.80 13.17
CA ALA A 455 14.23 -14.91 13.95
C ALA A 455 12.76 -14.69 14.29
N TRP A 456 12.07 -15.79 14.56
CA TRP A 456 10.69 -15.80 15.02
C TRP A 456 10.61 -16.44 16.40
N ALA A 457 9.79 -15.86 17.27
CA ALA A 457 9.39 -16.47 18.52
C ALA A 457 7.87 -16.53 18.60
N ASN A 458 7.33 -17.75 18.54
CA ASN A 458 5.93 -18.02 18.79
C ASN A 458 5.66 -18.23 20.29
N ALA A 459 4.43 -18.62 20.66
CA ALA A 459 4.05 -18.84 22.05
C ALA A 459 4.76 -20.02 22.77
N ARG A 460 5.51 -20.87 22.05
CA ARG A 460 6.05 -22.15 22.54
C ARG A 460 7.48 -22.45 22.10
N ILE A 461 8.34 -21.44 21.92
CA ILE A 461 9.73 -21.70 21.54
C ILE A 461 10.50 -22.50 22.61
N PRO A 462 11.41 -23.42 22.23
CA PRO A 462 12.32 -24.08 23.16
C PRO A 462 13.32 -23.11 23.80
N ALA A 463 13.81 -23.44 25.00
CA ALA A 463 14.80 -22.64 25.72
C ALA A 463 16.12 -22.46 24.95
N GLU A 464 16.53 -23.45 24.16
CA GLU A 464 17.71 -23.36 23.30
C GLU A 464 17.54 -22.30 22.21
N GLN A 465 16.37 -22.27 21.56
CA GLN A 465 16.02 -21.27 20.54
C GLN A 465 15.98 -19.87 21.16
N GLU A 466 15.38 -19.73 22.35
CA GLU A 466 15.39 -18.48 23.11
C GLU A 466 16.80 -17.98 23.39
N ALA A 467 17.69 -18.86 23.89
CA ALA A 467 19.08 -18.52 24.15
C ALA A 467 19.83 -18.14 22.86
N ALA A 468 19.53 -18.80 21.73
CA ALA A 468 20.11 -18.46 20.42
C ALA A 468 19.65 -17.07 19.93
N ILE A 469 18.38 -16.71 20.15
CA ILE A 469 17.84 -15.39 19.83
C ILE A 469 18.60 -14.30 20.59
N LEU A 470 18.77 -14.47 21.90
CA LEU A 470 19.46 -13.49 22.75
C LEU A 470 20.94 -13.34 22.38
N ARG A 471 21.63 -14.43 22.06
CA ARG A 471 23.03 -14.39 21.59
C ARG A 471 23.17 -13.63 20.26
N SER A 472 22.24 -13.82 19.34
CA SER A 472 22.23 -13.10 18.06
C SER A 472 21.92 -11.62 18.26
N ALA A 473 20.93 -11.30 19.10
CA ALA A 473 20.58 -9.92 19.46
C ALA A 473 21.78 -9.17 20.08
N ALA A 474 22.55 -9.82 20.97
CA ALA A 474 23.73 -9.21 21.60
C ALA A 474 24.89 -8.88 20.63
N ARG A 475 24.91 -9.51 19.44
CA ARG A 475 25.92 -9.30 18.39
C ARG A 475 25.49 -8.30 17.33
N ALA A 476 24.23 -7.86 17.36
CA ALA A 476 23.69 -6.88 16.44
C ALA A 476 24.10 -5.45 16.82
N ASP A 477 24.14 -4.57 15.84
CA ASP A 477 24.29 -3.12 16.04
C ASP A 477 22.94 -2.49 16.42
N VAL A 478 21.85 -3.04 15.88
CA VAL A 478 20.47 -2.67 16.22
C VAL A 478 19.57 -3.90 16.14
N VAL A 479 18.66 -4.01 17.11
CA VAL A 479 17.62 -5.05 17.14
C VAL A 479 16.29 -4.42 16.74
N LEU A 480 15.59 -5.03 15.79
CA LEU A 480 14.20 -4.71 15.46
C LEU A 480 13.31 -5.72 16.16
N CYS A 481 12.49 -5.28 17.11
CA CYS A 481 11.55 -6.13 17.82
C CYS A 481 10.13 -5.87 17.32
N SER A 482 9.67 -6.69 16.38
CA SER A 482 8.33 -6.60 15.81
C SER A 482 7.35 -7.47 16.58
N ILE A 483 6.35 -6.86 17.21
CA ILE A 483 5.30 -7.54 17.94
C ILE A 483 4.05 -7.57 17.06
N VAL A 484 3.66 -8.78 16.64
CA VAL A 484 2.50 -9.03 15.79
C VAL A 484 1.38 -9.59 16.65
N VAL A 485 0.32 -8.81 16.86
CA VAL A 485 -0.90 -9.27 17.53
C VAL A 485 -2.07 -9.09 16.58
N ARG A 486 -2.59 -10.22 16.09
CA ARG A 486 -3.81 -10.25 15.29
C ARG A 486 -5.03 -10.23 16.22
N LEU A 487 -6.06 -9.48 15.83
CA LEU A 487 -7.34 -9.52 16.52
C LEU A 487 -8.04 -10.83 16.20
N ALA A 488 -8.55 -11.49 17.23
CA ALA A 488 -9.39 -12.68 17.08
C ALA A 488 -10.40 -12.70 18.23
N SER A 489 -11.67 -12.97 17.89
CA SER A 489 -12.74 -13.12 18.88
C SER A 489 -12.37 -14.16 19.94
N GLY A 490 -12.69 -13.87 21.19
CA GLY A 490 -12.44 -14.70 22.36
C GLY A 490 -11.00 -14.67 22.89
N LYS A 491 -10.10 -13.87 22.31
CA LYS A 491 -8.72 -13.68 22.81
C LYS A 491 -8.57 -12.35 23.54
N PRO A 492 -7.74 -12.26 24.59
CA PRO A 492 -7.48 -10.99 25.28
C PRO A 492 -6.75 -9.99 24.38
N ALA A 493 -7.13 -8.70 24.45
CA ALA A 493 -6.57 -7.62 23.62
C ALA A 493 -5.04 -7.55 23.69
N ARG A 494 -4.46 -7.78 24.87
CA ARG A 494 -3.04 -7.54 25.20
C ARG A 494 -2.22 -8.80 25.48
N SER A 495 -2.73 -10.01 25.21
CA SER A 495 -2.05 -11.21 25.70
C SER A 495 -0.81 -11.57 24.87
N VAL A 496 0.37 -11.20 25.40
CA VAL A 496 1.67 -11.73 24.97
C VAL A 496 2.04 -12.94 25.85
N PRO A 497 2.29 -14.14 25.30
CA PRO A 497 2.73 -15.33 26.04
C PRO A 497 3.89 -15.08 27.01
N ALA A 498 3.97 -15.87 28.10
CA ALA A 498 4.99 -15.70 29.16
C ALA A 498 6.44 -15.77 28.64
N VAL A 499 6.73 -16.70 27.71
CA VAL A 499 8.06 -16.83 27.09
C VAL A 499 8.46 -15.56 26.32
N GLN A 500 7.50 -14.95 25.61
CA GLN A 500 7.73 -13.71 24.88
C GLN A 500 7.90 -12.52 25.82
N ARG A 501 7.12 -12.44 26.91
CA ARG A 501 7.32 -11.41 27.94
C ARG A 501 8.72 -11.47 28.55
N ARG A 502 9.28 -12.66 28.77
CA ARG A 502 10.65 -12.84 29.24
C ARG A 502 11.68 -12.33 28.22
N LEU A 503 11.52 -12.68 26.94
CA LEU A 503 12.36 -12.16 25.86
C LEU A 503 12.31 -10.63 25.79
N LEU A 504 11.11 -10.04 25.85
CA LEU A 504 10.92 -8.59 25.83
C LEU A 504 11.62 -7.91 27.00
N ALA A 505 11.48 -8.44 28.23
CA ALA A 505 12.16 -7.90 29.41
C ALA A 505 13.69 -7.96 29.28
N GLN A 506 14.24 -9.03 28.69
CA GLN A 506 15.68 -9.14 28.46
C GLN A 506 16.19 -8.22 27.36
N LEU A 507 15.41 -8.00 26.30
CA LEU A 507 15.72 -7.01 25.26
C LEU A 507 15.64 -5.59 25.81
N ALA A 508 14.66 -5.28 26.64
CA ALA A 508 14.52 -4.00 27.33
C ALA A 508 15.72 -3.69 28.24
N ALA A 509 16.32 -4.71 28.86
CA ALA A 509 17.52 -4.58 29.68
C ALA A 509 18.84 -4.65 28.88
N SER A 510 18.77 -4.85 27.56
CA SER A 510 19.96 -4.98 26.71
C SER A 510 20.67 -3.63 26.54
N PRO A 511 22.02 -3.60 26.52
CA PRO A 511 22.76 -2.40 26.15
C PRO A 511 22.70 -2.11 24.63
N ARG A 512 22.17 -3.04 23.82
CA ARG A 512 22.00 -2.84 22.38
C ARG A 512 20.76 -2.00 22.09
N PRO A 513 20.83 -1.05 21.14
CA PRO A 513 19.65 -0.33 20.67
C PRO A 513 18.57 -1.28 20.18
N VAL A 514 17.34 -1.11 20.68
CA VAL A 514 16.15 -1.87 20.26
C VAL A 514 15.10 -0.90 19.74
N ILE A 515 14.63 -1.15 18.51
CA ILE A 515 13.49 -0.44 17.92
C ILE A 515 12.26 -1.34 18.06
N TRP A 516 11.22 -0.83 18.74
CA TRP A 516 10.00 -1.58 19.06
C TRP A 516 8.92 -1.28 18.02
N ILE A 517 8.39 -2.32 17.38
CA ILE A 517 7.49 -2.17 16.25
C ILE A 517 6.17 -2.89 16.55
N ALA A 518 5.08 -2.14 16.66
CA ALA A 518 3.75 -2.71 16.77
C ALA A 518 3.13 -2.91 15.38
N LEU A 519 3.03 -4.16 14.95
CA LEU A 519 2.32 -4.57 13.74
C LEU A 519 0.91 -5.04 14.10
N GLY A 520 -0.06 -4.13 14.06
CA GLY A 520 -1.43 -4.36 14.53
C GLY A 520 -1.73 -3.56 15.79
N ASN A 521 -2.08 -4.24 16.88
CA ASN A 521 -2.49 -3.60 18.14
C ASN A 521 -1.39 -2.68 18.72
N PRO A 522 -1.61 -1.34 18.82
CA PRO A 522 -0.59 -0.41 19.32
C PRO A 522 -0.28 -0.57 20.82
N TYR A 523 -1.23 -1.07 21.62
CA TYR A 523 -1.10 -1.16 23.08
C TYR A 523 -0.02 -2.15 23.54
N VAL A 524 0.48 -3.01 22.65
CA VAL A 524 1.62 -3.89 22.95
C VAL A 524 2.90 -3.12 23.29
N LEU A 525 2.99 -1.84 22.91
CA LEU A 525 4.12 -0.97 23.24
C LEU A 525 4.16 -0.57 24.72
N GLU A 526 3.13 -0.82 25.51
CA GLU A 526 3.21 -0.73 26.99
C GLU A 526 4.32 -1.65 27.56
N LEU A 527 4.70 -2.69 26.82
CA LEU A 527 5.78 -3.62 27.19
C LEU A 527 7.18 -3.07 26.87
N ALA A 528 7.29 -1.99 26.11
CA ALA A 528 8.56 -1.34 25.79
C ALA A 528 8.98 -0.38 26.92
N PRO A 529 10.28 -0.13 27.14
CA PRO A 529 10.73 0.94 28.02
C PRO A 529 10.13 2.29 27.60
N PRO A 530 9.72 3.18 28.54
CA PRO A 530 9.11 4.47 28.19
C PRO A 530 9.96 5.38 27.30
N SER A 531 11.29 5.23 27.31
CA SER A 531 12.24 6.00 26.49
C SER A 531 12.65 5.29 25.19
N ALA A 532 12.03 4.15 24.87
CA ALA A 532 12.45 3.34 23.73
C ALA A 532 11.98 3.95 22.41
N THR A 533 12.85 3.87 21.39
CA THR A 533 12.44 4.14 20.01
C THR A 533 11.39 3.13 19.59
N SER A 534 10.23 3.63 19.17
CA SER A 534 9.07 2.78 18.86
C SER A 534 8.19 3.36 17.76
N LEU A 535 7.57 2.47 16.98
CA LEU A 535 6.65 2.85 15.91
C LEU A 535 5.45 1.90 15.81
N CYS A 536 4.34 2.43 15.31
CA CYS A 536 3.10 1.72 15.05
C CYS A 536 2.74 1.77 13.57
N THR A 537 2.19 0.66 13.06
CA THR A 537 1.52 0.63 11.75
C THR A 537 0.01 0.54 11.85
N PHE A 538 -0.54 0.27 13.05
CA PHE A 538 -1.96 0.07 13.33
C PHE A 538 -2.64 -1.02 12.50
N SER A 539 -1.85 -1.88 11.86
CA SER A 539 -2.32 -2.93 10.97
C SER A 539 -1.18 -3.91 10.68
N TYR A 540 -1.54 -5.18 10.51
CA TYR A 540 -0.62 -6.24 10.09
C TYR A 540 -0.79 -6.62 8.61
N SER A 541 -1.55 -5.84 7.82
CA SER A 541 -1.67 -6.04 6.36
C SER A 541 -0.31 -5.95 5.66
N ASP A 542 -0.21 -6.55 4.48
CA ASP A 542 1.03 -6.55 3.69
C ASP A 542 1.49 -5.12 3.36
N SER A 543 0.56 -4.24 2.99
CA SER A 543 0.81 -2.80 2.81
C SER A 543 1.43 -2.14 4.04
N SER A 544 0.96 -2.49 5.24
CA SER A 544 1.47 -1.97 6.52
C SER A 544 2.85 -2.52 6.88
N GLN A 545 3.11 -3.78 6.53
CA GLN A 545 4.43 -4.40 6.68
C GLN A 545 5.46 -3.76 5.73
N ILE A 546 5.08 -3.52 4.47
CA ILE A 546 5.90 -2.78 3.50
C ILE A 546 6.18 -1.36 4.01
N ALA A 547 5.15 -0.67 4.53
CA ALA A 547 5.28 0.69 5.07
C ALA A 547 6.23 0.75 6.27
N ALA A 548 6.18 -0.22 7.20
CA ALA A 548 7.13 -0.29 8.31
C ALA A 548 8.58 -0.40 7.81
N ALA A 549 8.86 -1.29 6.86
CA ALA A 549 10.21 -1.44 6.30
C ALA A 549 10.66 -0.19 5.52
N ARG A 550 9.74 0.48 4.81
CA ARG A 550 9.99 1.77 4.14
C ARG A 550 10.33 2.86 5.16
N ALA A 551 9.56 3.00 6.23
CA ALA A 551 9.78 3.97 7.29
C ALA A 551 11.11 3.76 8.00
N LEU A 552 11.43 2.51 8.37
CA LEU A 552 12.70 2.16 9.00
C LEU A 552 13.90 2.53 8.13
N ALA A 553 13.81 2.34 6.81
CA ALA A 553 14.87 2.68 5.87
C ALA A 553 14.88 4.14 5.41
N GLY A 554 13.97 4.98 5.92
CA GLY A 554 13.84 6.36 5.47
C GLY A 554 13.35 6.52 4.02
N ALA A 555 12.72 5.50 3.44
CA ALA A 555 12.18 5.54 2.08
C ALA A 555 10.95 6.43 1.94
N VAL A 556 10.29 6.71 3.07
CA VAL A 556 9.12 7.58 3.18
C VAL A 556 9.31 8.53 4.34
N ARG A 557 8.73 9.73 4.24
CA ARG A 557 8.56 10.62 5.39
C ARG A 557 7.54 9.99 6.33
N VAL A 558 7.84 9.94 7.62
CA VAL A 558 6.91 9.49 8.64
C VAL A 558 6.31 10.70 9.33
N ALA A 559 4.98 10.83 9.27
CA ALA A 559 4.25 11.97 9.85
C ALA A 559 2.88 11.57 10.42
N GLY A 560 2.59 10.27 10.55
CA GLY A 560 1.36 9.81 11.18
C GLY A 560 1.25 10.29 12.63
N ARG A 561 0.02 10.38 13.12
CA ARG A 561 -0.28 10.77 14.49
C ARG A 561 -1.01 9.64 15.21
N MET A 562 -0.82 9.55 16.52
CA MET A 562 -1.47 8.56 17.35
C MET A 562 -3.00 8.74 17.33
N PRO A 563 -3.78 7.77 16.82
CA PRO A 563 -5.24 7.85 16.86
C PRO A 563 -5.82 7.46 18.23
N VAL A 564 -4.96 6.96 19.13
CA VAL A 564 -5.27 6.48 20.47
C VAL A 564 -4.14 6.82 21.43
N THR A 565 -4.45 6.95 22.71
CA THR A 565 -3.50 7.09 23.80
C THR A 565 -2.98 5.70 24.20
N ILE A 566 -1.65 5.53 24.22
CA ILE A 566 -1.00 4.36 24.81
C ILE A 566 -0.56 4.74 26.23
N PRO A 567 -1.21 4.21 27.29
CA PRO A 567 -0.90 4.54 28.66
C PRO A 567 0.60 4.49 28.98
N GLY A 568 1.14 5.60 29.49
CA GLY A 568 2.55 5.71 29.89
C GLY A 568 3.56 5.82 28.74
N GLN A 569 3.13 5.82 27.48
CA GLN A 569 4.00 5.87 26.30
C GLN A 569 3.75 7.12 25.44
N ALA A 570 2.49 7.37 25.05
CA ALA A 570 2.11 8.46 24.16
C ALA A 570 0.61 8.80 24.24
N ASP A 571 0.29 10.08 24.10
CA ASP A 571 -1.10 10.58 24.04
C ASP A 571 -1.63 10.56 22.61
N ALA A 572 -2.96 10.47 22.44
CA ALA A 572 -3.59 10.68 21.14
C ALA A 572 -3.20 12.05 20.53
N GLY A 573 -3.04 12.09 19.22
CA GLY A 573 -2.57 13.24 18.46
C GLY A 573 -1.05 13.44 18.45
N SER A 574 -0.29 12.72 19.28
CA SER A 574 1.19 12.78 19.29
C SER A 574 1.82 12.01 18.12
N GLY A 575 3.11 12.24 17.86
CA GLY A 575 3.89 11.48 16.87
C GLY A 575 5.16 12.22 16.47
N VAL A 576 6.27 11.51 16.38
CA VAL A 576 7.56 12.08 15.96
C VAL A 576 7.64 12.08 14.44
N GLU A 577 7.99 13.23 13.87
CA GLU A 577 8.24 13.32 12.44
C GLU A 577 9.63 12.81 12.10
N ILE A 578 9.71 11.85 11.17
CA ILE A 578 10.97 11.36 10.63
C ILE A 578 11.07 11.79 9.17
N PRO A 579 12.10 12.56 8.78
CA PRO A 579 12.28 12.96 7.40
C PRO A 579 12.61 11.74 6.53
N LYS A 580 12.24 11.83 5.24
CA LYS A 580 12.70 10.89 4.23
C LYS A 580 14.21 11.05 4.06
N LEU A 581 14.95 9.95 3.97
CA LEU A 581 16.33 9.97 3.50
C LEU A 581 16.30 10.15 1.98
N GLU A 582 16.76 11.30 1.50
CA GLU A 582 16.85 11.53 0.07
C GLU A 582 18.05 10.73 -0.49
N MET A 583 17.73 9.80 -1.38
CA MET A 583 18.68 8.93 -2.07
C MET A 583 18.66 9.14 -3.59
N VAL A 584 18.15 10.30 -3.99
CA VAL A 584 18.18 10.82 -5.37
C VAL A 584 19.12 12.01 -5.40
N LEU A 585 19.71 12.27 -6.56
CA LEU A 585 20.55 13.45 -6.73
C LEU A 585 19.70 14.72 -6.68
N GLU A 586 20.04 15.60 -5.73
CA GLU A 586 19.46 16.93 -5.64
C GLU A 586 20.43 17.97 -6.20
N ARG A 587 19.92 18.95 -6.95
CA ARG A 587 20.72 20.13 -7.31
C ARG A 587 20.75 21.06 -6.11
N ALA A 588 21.94 21.44 -5.67
CA ALA A 588 22.12 22.30 -4.52
C ALA A 588 22.91 23.56 -4.91
N ASP A 589 22.65 24.66 -4.20
CA ASP A 589 23.55 25.82 -4.27
C ASP A 589 24.89 25.43 -3.63
N THR A 590 26.00 25.79 -4.28
CA THR A 590 27.35 25.58 -3.78
C THR A 590 27.49 26.13 -2.35
N ALA A 591 26.85 27.26 -2.03
CA ALA A 591 26.84 27.83 -0.67
C ALA A 591 26.10 26.95 0.37
N SER A 592 25.03 26.24 -0.03
CA SER A 592 24.25 25.36 0.86
C SER A 592 24.92 24.01 1.16
N THR A 593 26.06 23.74 0.53
CA THR A 593 26.79 22.46 0.63
C THR A 593 28.11 22.57 1.39
N GLY A 594 28.33 23.69 2.08
CA GLY A 594 29.51 23.90 2.94
C GLY A 594 30.76 24.34 2.18
N PHE A 595 30.67 24.57 0.87
CA PHE A 595 31.75 25.16 0.10
C PHE A 595 31.83 26.68 0.35
N PRO A 596 33.03 27.27 0.32
CA PRO A 596 33.17 28.72 0.32
C PRO A 596 32.52 29.33 -0.94
N PRO A 597 31.98 30.56 -0.86
CA PRO A 597 31.49 31.26 -2.03
C PRO A 597 32.56 31.30 -3.13
N GLY A 598 32.18 30.92 -4.36
CA GLY A 598 33.10 30.91 -5.50
C GLY A 598 34.11 29.75 -5.51
N ALA A 599 33.93 28.70 -4.70
CA ALA A 599 34.85 27.54 -4.67
C ALA A 599 35.16 26.96 -6.06
N PHE A 600 34.17 26.97 -6.96
CA PHE A 600 34.30 26.48 -8.34
C PHE A 600 34.55 27.59 -9.39
N ASP A 601 34.75 28.85 -8.99
CA ASP A 601 35.05 29.94 -9.92
C ASP A 601 36.32 29.71 -10.73
N PRO A 602 37.43 29.19 -10.15
CA PRO A 602 38.61 28.80 -10.94
C PRO A 602 38.26 27.79 -12.02
N THR A 603 37.47 26.75 -11.68
CA THR A 603 37.00 25.72 -12.60
C THR A 603 36.14 26.32 -13.72
N ARG A 604 35.18 27.18 -13.38
CA ARG A 604 34.33 27.87 -14.37
C ARG A 604 35.14 28.79 -15.27
N SER A 605 36.14 29.49 -14.73
CA SER A 605 37.02 30.36 -15.50
C SER A 605 37.89 29.57 -16.48
N LEU A 606 38.43 28.43 -16.04
CA LEU A 606 39.18 27.51 -16.87
C LEU A 606 38.33 26.97 -18.03
N LEU A 607 37.12 26.49 -17.76
CA LEU A 607 36.19 26.01 -18.80
C LEU A 607 35.86 27.10 -19.83
N ARG A 608 35.66 28.36 -19.40
CA ARG A 608 35.45 29.50 -20.31
C ARG A 608 36.67 29.75 -21.20
N GLY A 609 37.88 29.68 -20.65
CA GLY A 609 39.12 29.84 -21.42
C GLY A 609 39.31 28.74 -22.47
N LEU A 610 39.05 27.49 -22.10
CA LEU A 610 39.19 26.31 -22.96
C LEU A 610 38.15 26.27 -24.09
N THR A 611 36.92 26.71 -23.80
CA THR A 611 35.87 26.82 -24.82
C THR A 611 36.08 28.03 -25.73
N GLY A 612 36.51 29.18 -25.19
CA GLY A 612 36.81 30.37 -25.98
C GLY A 612 38.02 30.23 -26.91
N SER A 613 39.01 29.42 -26.53
CA SER A 613 40.17 29.10 -27.38
C SER A 613 39.91 27.98 -28.40
N GLY A 614 38.77 27.29 -28.30
CA GLY A 614 38.39 26.19 -29.18
C GLY A 614 39.07 24.85 -28.88
N VAL A 615 39.86 24.75 -27.80
CA VAL A 615 40.47 23.48 -27.35
C VAL A 615 39.39 22.46 -27.01
N LEU A 616 38.34 22.90 -26.29
CA LEU A 616 37.14 22.12 -26.05
C LEU A 616 35.93 22.88 -26.61
N PRO A 617 35.47 22.59 -27.85
CA PRO A 617 34.39 23.35 -28.50
C PRO A 617 33.10 23.46 -27.70
N GLY A 618 32.77 22.44 -26.92
CA GLY A 618 31.65 22.42 -25.99
C GLY A 618 31.83 21.37 -24.92
N VAL A 619 31.38 21.70 -23.71
CA VAL A 619 31.57 20.90 -22.50
C VAL A 619 30.36 20.98 -21.58
N GLU A 620 30.11 19.88 -20.87
CA GLU A 620 29.24 19.83 -19.71
C GLU A 620 29.99 19.16 -18.55
N LEU A 621 30.14 19.88 -17.45
CA LEU A 621 30.76 19.38 -16.22
C LEU A 621 29.70 19.28 -15.11
N VAL A 622 29.58 18.09 -14.53
CA VAL A 622 28.77 17.83 -13.33
C VAL A 622 29.67 17.29 -12.22
N VAL A 623 29.63 17.92 -11.05
CA VAL A 623 30.32 17.45 -9.84
C VAL A 623 29.29 17.19 -8.76
N GLY A 624 29.34 16.00 -8.17
CA GLY A 624 28.49 15.60 -7.06
C GLY A 624 29.27 15.37 -5.77
N LEU A 625 28.64 15.68 -4.64
CA LEU A 625 29.14 15.41 -3.30
C LEU A 625 27.97 15.08 -2.37
N GLY A 626 28.03 13.94 -1.69
CA GLY A 626 27.07 13.58 -0.64
C GLY A 626 25.61 13.55 -1.12
N GLY A 627 25.36 13.00 -2.31
CA GLY A 627 24.01 12.93 -2.89
C GLY A 627 23.51 14.22 -3.53
N ARG A 628 24.36 15.24 -3.69
CA ARG A 628 23.99 16.54 -4.29
C ARG A 628 24.89 16.88 -5.47
N ILE A 629 24.32 17.50 -6.49
CA ILE A 629 25.08 18.17 -7.56
C ILE A 629 25.48 19.56 -7.05
N VAL A 630 26.78 19.77 -6.89
CA VAL A 630 27.38 21.00 -6.31
C VAL A 630 27.97 21.93 -7.38
N LEU A 631 28.20 21.40 -8.58
CA LEU A 631 28.58 22.13 -9.78
C LEU A 631 27.88 21.51 -10.99
N GLU A 632 27.13 22.33 -11.73
CA GLU A 632 26.65 22.05 -13.08
C GLU A 632 27.11 23.23 -13.96
N ALA A 633 27.89 22.92 -15.00
CA ALA A 633 28.49 23.92 -15.88
C ALA A 633 28.48 23.46 -17.34
N SER A 634 27.61 24.07 -18.14
CA SER A 634 27.52 23.87 -19.58
C SER A 634 28.10 25.08 -20.31
N MET A 635 29.03 24.86 -21.24
CA MET A 635 29.71 25.93 -21.99
C MET A 635 30.02 25.51 -23.43
N GLY A 636 30.11 26.49 -24.33
CA GLY A 636 30.47 26.26 -25.73
C GLY A 636 29.31 25.72 -26.59
N ARG A 637 29.64 25.01 -27.67
CA ARG A 637 28.71 24.50 -28.70
C ARG A 637 28.97 23.03 -29.03
N THR A 638 27.95 22.34 -29.55
CA THR A 638 28.00 20.91 -29.86
C THR A 638 28.90 20.55 -31.06
N GLY A 639 29.45 21.54 -31.76
CA GLY A 639 30.36 21.35 -32.88
C GLY A 639 31.05 22.65 -33.28
N SER A 640 31.95 22.57 -34.26
CA SER A 640 32.75 23.70 -34.74
C SER A 640 32.04 24.61 -35.74
N ALA A 641 30.82 24.26 -36.17
CA ALA A 641 30.04 25.08 -37.09
C ALA A 641 29.51 26.35 -36.36
N PRO A 642 29.46 27.52 -37.03
CA PRO A 642 29.02 28.77 -36.41
C PRO A 642 27.58 28.72 -35.83
N ASP A 643 26.73 27.90 -36.43
CA ASP A 643 25.32 27.68 -36.07
C ASP A 643 25.11 26.45 -35.17
N ALA A 644 26.17 25.75 -34.76
CA ALA A 644 26.07 24.58 -33.89
C ALA A 644 25.35 24.95 -32.57
N PRO A 645 24.36 24.16 -32.10
CA PRO A 645 23.64 24.44 -30.86
C PRO A 645 24.56 24.66 -29.65
N ALA A 646 24.15 25.57 -28.76
CA ALA A 646 24.85 25.77 -27.49
C ALA A 646 24.72 24.53 -26.61
N VAL A 647 25.76 24.22 -25.84
CA VAL A 647 25.70 23.14 -24.84
C VAL A 647 24.92 23.62 -23.63
N GLY A 648 23.95 22.81 -23.21
CA GLY A 648 23.16 22.93 -21.98
C GLY A 648 22.99 21.58 -21.26
N PRO A 649 22.30 21.55 -20.10
CA PRO A 649 22.18 20.35 -19.24
C PRO A 649 21.55 19.10 -19.88
N ASP A 650 20.74 19.30 -20.93
CA ASP A 650 20.08 18.20 -21.65
C ASP A 650 20.81 17.86 -22.96
N THR A 651 22.04 18.33 -23.14
CA THR A 651 22.83 18.05 -24.36
C THR A 651 23.29 16.62 -24.35
N ILE A 652 22.84 15.85 -25.35
CA ILE A 652 23.28 14.46 -25.52
C ILE A 652 24.63 14.44 -26.22
N PHE A 653 25.63 13.83 -25.58
CA PHE A 653 26.95 13.57 -26.14
C PHE A 653 27.06 12.11 -26.62
N ASP A 654 27.85 11.88 -27.66
CA ASP A 654 28.38 10.54 -27.97
C ASP A 654 29.48 10.25 -26.95
N LEU A 655 29.29 9.22 -26.13
CA LEU A 655 30.27 8.87 -25.10
C LEU A 655 31.54 8.25 -25.70
N ASP A 656 31.49 7.79 -26.96
CA ASP A 656 32.64 7.35 -27.74
C ASP A 656 33.55 6.37 -26.98
N ALA A 657 34.82 6.69 -26.74
CA ALA A 657 35.75 5.87 -25.96
C ALA A 657 35.43 5.80 -24.44
N LEU A 658 34.57 6.67 -23.92
CA LEU A 658 33.96 6.52 -22.60
C LEU A 658 32.86 5.44 -22.61
N SER A 659 32.23 5.19 -23.77
CA SER A 659 31.16 4.19 -23.93
C SER A 659 31.65 2.79 -23.60
N GLY A 660 32.87 2.41 -23.97
CA GLY A 660 33.39 1.05 -23.73
C GLY A 660 33.23 0.63 -22.26
N PRO A 661 33.90 1.27 -21.30
CA PRO A 661 33.76 0.95 -19.89
C PRO A 661 32.35 1.25 -19.32
N VAL A 662 31.75 2.41 -19.64
CA VAL A 662 30.42 2.82 -19.10
C VAL A 662 29.33 1.86 -19.56
N ALA A 663 29.19 1.65 -20.87
CA ALA A 663 28.17 0.81 -21.47
C ALA A 663 28.39 -0.66 -21.15
N ALA A 664 29.63 -1.16 -21.15
CA ALA A 664 29.90 -2.54 -20.73
C ALA A 664 29.45 -2.80 -19.29
N THR A 665 29.59 -1.81 -18.42
CA THR A 665 29.18 -1.95 -17.01
C THR A 665 27.68 -1.87 -16.86
N MET A 666 27.03 -0.96 -17.59
CA MET A 666 25.56 -0.91 -17.66
C MET A 666 24.97 -2.18 -18.28
N ALA A 667 25.69 -2.86 -19.18
CA ALA A 667 25.30 -4.13 -19.76
C ALA A 667 25.54 -5.31 -18.79
N ALA A 668 26.69 -5.32 -18.10
CA ALA A 668 27.08 -6.42 -17.22
C ALA A 668 26.32 -6.44 -15.90
N VAL A 669 26.06 -5.29 -15.27
CA VAL A 669 25.40 -5.22 -13.95
C VAL A 669 24.10 -6.07 -13.93
N PRO A 670 23.15 -5.89 -14.87
CA PRO A 670 21.93 -6.68 -14.84
C PRO A 670 22.17 -8.16 -15.15
N ALA A 671 23.11 -8.50 -16.03
CA ALA A 671 23.45 -9.89 -16.33
C ALA A 671 24.08 -10.62 -15.13
N MET A 672 24.91 -9.92 -14.36
CA MET A 672 25.52 -10.45 -13.12
C MET A 672 24.46 -10.72 -12.05
N GLU A 673 23.49 -9.82 -11.90
CA GLU A 673 22.43 -9.91 -10.89
C GLU A 673 21.37 -10.98 -11.23
N ASP A 674 20.91 -11.02 -12.48
CA ASP A 674 19.75 -11.84 -12.85
C ASP A 674 20.11 -13.23 -13.38
N ARG A 675 21.33 -13.41 -13.90
CA ARG A 675 21.69 -14.59 -14.72
C ARG A 675 23.02 -15.23 -14.36
N GLY A 676 23.67 -14.77 -13.29
CA GLY A 676 24.95 -15.33 -12.84
C GLY A 676 26.07 -15.13 -13.86
N PHE A 677 26.01 -14.06 -14.67
CA PHE A 677 27.12 -13.65 -15.52
C PHE A 677 28.35 -13.41 -14.64
N ASP A 678 29.44 -14.14 -14.87
CA ASP A 678 30.68 -14.00 -14.10
C ASP A 678 31.78 -13.47 -15.00
N LEU A 679 32.36 -12.34 -14.59
CA LEU A 679 33.48 -11.72 -15.31
C LEU A 679 34.74 -12.59 -15.29
N ARG A 680 34.82 -13.61 -14.43
CA ARG A 680 35.94 -14.57 -14.34
C ARG A 680 35.71 -15.83 -15.18
N SER A 681 34.52 -16.04 -15.72
CA SER A 681 34.25 -17.15 -16.62
C SER A 681 34.95 -16.95 -17.96
N ALA A 682 35.16 -18.05 -18.67
CA ALA A 682 35.80 -17.98 -19.96
C ALA A 682 34.87 -17.31 -20.98
N VAL A 683 35.42 -16.57 -21.95
CA VAL A 683 34.64 -16.00 -23.07
C VAL A 683 33.88 -17.11 -23.80
N ALA A 684 34.53 -18.27 -23.98
CA ALA A 684 33.96 -19.45 -24.62
C ALA A 684 32.75 -20.05 -23.88
N ASP A 685 32.58 -19.79 -22.58
CA ASP A 685 31.42 -20.27 -21.82
C ASP A 685 30.13 -19.57 -22.24
N TYR A 686 30.23 -18.34 -22.75
CA TYR A 686 29.10 -17.55 -23.24
C TYR A 686 29.05 -17.50 -24.77
N VAL A 687 30.21 -17.44 -25.43
CA VAL A 687 30.37 -17.37 -26.89
C VAL A 687 31.30 -18.51 -27.35
N PRO A 688 30.79 -19.76 -27.47
CA PRO A 688 31.61 -20.93 -27.78
C PRO A 688 32.38 -20.80 -29.10
N GLU A 689 31.83 -20.03 -30.04
CA GLU A 689 32.41 -19.82 -31.37
C GLU A 689 33.67 -18.93 -31.34
N ALA A 690 33.89 -18.20 -30.24
CA ALA A 690 35.08 -17.35 -30.08
C ALA A 690 36.37 -18.16 -29.85
N GLY A 691 36.25 -19.40 -29.34
CA GLY A 691 37.37 -20.32 -29.08
C GLY A 691 38.54 -19.68 -28.30
N ASP A 692 39.76 -20.19 -28.53
CA ASP A 692 41.00 -19.61 -27.99
C ASP A 692 41.47 -18.34 -28.74
N THR A 693 40.69 -17.88 -29.73
CA THR A 693 41.05 -16.77 -30.62
C THR A 693 40.57 -15.40 -30.14
N ALA A 694 39.90 -15.33 -28.98
CA ALA A 694 39.42 -14.07 -28.41
C ALA A 694 40.59 -13.13 -28.01
N PRO A 695 40.49 -11.81 -28.27
CA PRO A 695 41.47 -10.83 -27.80
C PRO A 695 41.38 -10.66 -26.27
N GLY A 696 42.43 -11.04 -25.54
CA GLY A 696 42.45 -11.11 -24.07
C GLY A 696 42.40 -12.57 -23.59
N LYS A 697 43.25 -12.96 -22.63
CA LYS A 697 43.62 -14.36 -22.36
C LYS A 697 42.55 -15.17 -21.61
N GLY A 698 41.38 -15.33 -22.22
CA GLY A 698 40.41 -16.38 -21.91
C GLY A 698 39.21 -15.94 -21.08
N GLU A 699 39.30 -14.94 -20.19
CA GLU A 699 38.20 -14.53 -19.29
C GLU A 699 37.44 -13.29 -19.78
N ILE A 700 36.15 -13.18 -19.44
CA ILE A 700 35.29 -12.03 -19.81
C ILE A 700 35.85 -10.68 -19.34
N ARG A 701 36.42 -10.61 -18.13
CA ARG A 701 36.99 -9.36 -17.58
C ARG A 701 38.15 -8.81 -18.41
N ASP A 702 38.88 -9.67 -19.12
CA ASP A 702 40.05 -9.26 -19.88
C ASP A 702 39.63 -8.46 -21.13
N LEU A 703 38.39 -8.64 -21.59
CA LEU A 703 37.80 -7.87 -22.68
C LEU A 703 37.67 -6.38 -22.34
N PHE A 704 37.61 -6.00 -21.05
CA PHE A 704 37.51 -4.58 -20.65
C PHE A 704 38.70 -3.73 -21.13
N GLY A 705 39.88 -4.34 -21.26
CA GLY A 705 41.08 -3.65 -21.76
C GLY A 705 41.04 -3.30 -23.25
N SER A 706 40.14 -3.91 -24.04
CA SER A 706 40.01 -3.70 -25.48
C SER A 706 38.76 -2.91 -25.88
N LEU A 707 37.93 -2.47 -24.94
CA LEU A 707 36.65 -1.78 -25.21
C LEU A 707 36.79 -0.33 -25.72
N GLY A 708 37.96 0.29 -25.53
CA GLY A 708 38.23 1.69 -25.90
C GLY A 708 39.11 1.87 -27.14
N GLY A 709 39.48 0.77 -27.83
CA GLY A 709 40.40 0.77 -28.96
C GLY A 709 39.70 0.76 -30.33
N PRO A 710 40.44 0.96 -31.44
CA PRO A 710 39.92 0.86 -32.81
C PRO A 710 39.52 -0.58 -33.22
N GLU A 711 39.89 -1.59 -32.43
CA GLU A 711 39.54 -2.99 -32.64
C GLU A 711 38.20 -3.31 -31.95
N THR A 712 37.13 -3.51 -32.74
CA THR A 712 35.77 -3.73 -32.22
C THR A 712 35.53 -5.13 -31.65
N ALA A 713 36.43 -6.09 -31.93
CA ALA A 713 36.24 -7.51 -31.63
C ALA A 713 36.01 -7.79 -30.13
N GLY A 714 36.73 -7.10 -29.22
CA GLY A 714 36.52 -7.26 -27.78
C GLY A 714 35.16 -6.75 -27.30
N ALA A 715 34.72 -5.61 -27.82
CA ALA A 715 33.41 -5.04 -27.54
C ALA A 715 32.26 -5.87 -28.12
N GLU A 716 32.45 -6.43 -29.33
CA GLU A 716 31.51 -7.37 -29.96
C GLU A 716 31.33 -8.62 -29.11
N LEU A 717 32.43 -9.27 -28.73
CA LEU A 717 32.39 -10.47 -27.90
C LEU A 717 31.77 -10.22 -26.53
N PHE A 718 32.08 -9.07 -25.91
CA PHE A 718 31.50 -8.71 -24.62
C PHE A 718 29.98 -8.48 -24.73
N ALA A 719 29.56 -7.66 -25.70
CA ALA A 719 28.14 -7.37 -25.93
C ALA A 719 27.35 -8.64 -26.26
N GLU A 720 27.94 -9.56 -27.05
CA GLU A 720 27.35 -10.85 -27.39
C GLU A 720 27.26 -11.76 -26.15
N ALA A 721 28.32 -11.88 -25.35
CA ALA A 721 28.33 -12.70 -24.13
C ALA A 721 27.24 -12.26 -23.15
N VAL A 722 27.11 -10.95 -22.93
CA VAL A 722 26.05 -10.37 -22.09
C VAL A 722 24.67 -10.63 -22.69
N SER A 723 24.48 -10.40 -23.99
CA SER A 723 23.18 -10.60 -24.66
C SER A 723 22.73 -12.06 -24.61
N ARG A 724 23.64 -13.03 -24.77
CA ARG A 724 23.35 -14.45 -24.63
C ARG A 724 23.00 -14.83 -23.20
N SER A 725 23.69 -14.28 -22.20
CA SER A 725 23.36 -14.49 -20.79
C SER A 725 21.96 -13.96 -20.45
N LEU A 726 21.58 -12.80 -20.99
CA LEU A 726 20.26 -12.19 -20.79
C LEU A 726 19.14 -12.85 -21.62
N GLY A 727 19.49 -13.52 -22.72
CA GLY A 727 18.55 -14.11 -23.68
C GLY A 727 17.90 -13.09 -24.64
N VAL A 728 18.33 -11.82 -24.58
CA VAL A 728 17.88 -10.71 -25.42
C VAL A 728 19.05 -9.74 -25.65
N PRO A 729 19.01 -8.86 -26.68
CA PRO A 729 20.05 -7.85 -26.88
C PRO A 729 20.26 -7.00 -25.63
N TRP A 730 21.52 -6.84 -25.19
CA TRP A 730 21.86 -6.10 -23.97
C TRP A 730 21.29 -4.68 -23.97
N SER A 731 21.28 -4.02 -25.13
CA SER A 731 20.81 -2.65 -25.32
C SER A 731 19.32 -2.50 -25.01
N ARG A 732 18.51 -3.46 -25.47
CA ARG A 732 17.08 -3.53 -25.16
C ARG A 732 16.86 -3.81 -23.67
N PHE A 733 17.59 -4.77 -23.13
CA PHE A 733 17.46 -5.13 -21.72
C PHE A 733 17.83 -3.97 -20.80
N ALA A 734 18.95 -3.29 -21.05
CA ALA A 734 19.42 -2.15 -20.28
C ALA A 734 18.42 -0.99 -20.35
N ALA A 735 17.86 -0.69 -21.51
CA ALA A 735 16.84 0.35 -21.65
C ALA A 735 15.61 0.09 -20.78
N GLU A 736 15.08 -1.14 -20.83
CA GLU A 736 13.84 -1.54 -20.13
C GLU A 736 14.05 -1.74 -18.62
N ASN A 737 15.18 -2.33 -18.20
CA ASN A 737 15.38 -2.84 -16.84
C ASN A 737 16.37 -2.04 -15.98
N LEU A 738 17.19 -1.18 -16.60
CA LEU A 738 18.19 -0.38 -15.89
C LEU A 738 17.96 1.13 -16.06
N LEU A 739 18.01 1.63 -17.30
CA LEU A 739 18.02 3.07 -17.61
C LEU A 739 16.69 3.74 -17.25
N ALA A 740 15.57 3.26 -17.80
CA ALA A 740 14.26 3.82 -17.49
C ALA A 740 13.92 3.69 -15.99
N PRO A 741 14.15 2.54 -15.33
CA PRO A 741 14.02 2.42 -13.88
C PRO A 741 14.89 3.34 -13.04
N LEU A 742 16.11 3.70 -13.47
CA LEU A 742 16.96 4.68 -12.79
C LEU A 742 16.49 6.13 -13.00
N GLY A 743 15.58 6.35 -13.95
CA GLY A 743 15.14 7.68 -14.35
C GLY A 743 16.11 8.38 -15.31
N MET A 744 17.01 7.63 -15.96
CA MET A 744 17.93 8.14 -16.97
C MET A 744 17.17 8.31 -18.30
N LYS A 745 16.70 9.53 -18.57
CA LYS A 745 15.74 9.82 -19.66
C LYS A 745 16.40 10.05 -21.02
N HIS A 746 17.67 10.42 -21.02
CA HIS A 746 18.41 10.85 -22.21
C HIS A 746 19.47 9.84 -22.63
N THR A 747 19.66 8.79 -21.83
CA THR A 747 20.62 7.72 -22.09
C THR A 747 20.04 6.69 -23.03
N SER A 748 20.75 6.42 -24.12
CA SER A 748 20.30 5.51 -25.15
C SER A 748 21.49 4.78 -25.80
N PRO A 749 21.38 3.46 -26.04
CA PRO A 749 22.32 2.73 -26.88
C PRO A 749 22.11 2.99 -28.38
N VAL A 750 21.06 3.74 -28.73
CA VAL A 750 20.73 4.16 -30.09
C VAL A 750 21.02 5.65 -30.27
N PRO A 751 21.73 6.08 -31.33
CA PRO A 751 22.00 7.49 -31.58
C PRO A 751 20.69 8.30 -31.72
N PRO A 752 20.60 9.47 -31.07
CA PRO A 752 19.47 10.37 -31.29
C PRO A 752 19.52 10.96 -32.70
N PRO A 753 18.39 11.47 -33.26
CA PRO A 753 18.31 11.93 -34.64
C PRO A 753 19.43 12.87 -35.11
N PRO A 754 19.91 13.86 -34.32
CA PRO A 754 21.01 14.75 -34.74
C PRO A 754 22.38 14.06 -34.92
N LEU A 755 22.54 12.85 -34.37
CA LEU A 755 23.75 12.04 -34.40
C LEU A 755 23.62 10.81 -35.30
N GLN A 756 22.41 10.49 -35.80
CA GLN A 756 22.19 9.36 -36.71
C GLN A 756 22.95 9.55 -38.03
N GLY A 757 23.51 8.46 -38.55
CA GLY A 757 24.22 8.45 -39.83
C GLY A 757 25.62 9.08 -39.84
N ARG A 758 26.12 9.58 -38.70
CA ARG A 758 27.49 10.14 -38.60
C ARG A 758 28.58 9.08 -38.69
N ARG A 759 28.34 7.89 -38.12
CA ARG A 759 29.18 6.69 -38.19
C ARG A 759 28.33 5.42 -37.98
N PRO A 760 28.80 4.23 -38.39
CA PRO A 760 28.11 2.98 -38.06
C PRO A 760 28.04 2.78 -36.55
N PRO A 761 26.93 2.25 -35.99
CA PRO A 761 26.80 2.00 -34.57
C PRO A 761 27.76 0.89 -34.13
N LEU A 762 28.50 1.12 -33.05
CA LEU A 762 29.36 0.12 -32.42
C LEU A 762 28.58 -0.73 -31.39
N PRO A 763 29.04 -1.96 -31.08
CA PRO A 763 28.32 -2.90 -30.21
C PRO A 763 28.02 -2.41 -28.79
N LEU A 764 28.79 -1.44 -28.30
CA LEU A 764 28.67 -0.81 -26.98
C LEU A 764 28.56 0.71 -27.07
N ASP A 765 28.02 1.24 -28.18
CA ASP A 765 27.76 2.68 -28.28
C ASP A 765 26.73 3.12 -27.22
N LEU A 766 26.99 4.27 -26.62
CA LEU A 766 26.10 4.87 -25.63
C LEU A 766 26.09 6.40 -25.80
N TYR A 767 24.91 6.96 -25.77
CA TYR A 767 24.65 8.40 -25.87
C TYR A 767 23.98 8.82 -24.58
N SER A 768 24.44 9.90 -23.94
CA SER A 768 23.92 10.32 -22.63
C SER A 768 24.17 11.81 -22.36
N THR A 769 23.58 12.32 -21.28
CA THR A 769 23.84 13.63 -20.70
C THR A 769 24.71 13.49 -19.46
N ALA A 770 25.39 14.55 -19.02
CA ALA A 770 26.19 14.47 -17.80
C ALA A 770 25.29 14.24 -16.56
N GLY A 771 24.05 14.75 -16.57
CA GLY A 771 23.05 14.52 -15.52
C GLY A 771 22.58 13.07 -15.39
N ASP A 772 22.36 12.36 -16.51
CA ASP A 772 22.02 10.95 -16.48
C ASP A 772 23.20 10.11 -15.96
N LEU A 773 24.43 10.40 -16.43
CA LEU A 773 25.63 9.73 -15.92
C LEU A 773 25.89 10.05 -14.44
N ALA A 774 25.49 11.22 -13.94
CA ALA A 774 25.56 11.56 -12.53
C ALA A 774 24.66 10.64 -11.70
N THR A 775 23.44 10.36 -12.18
CA THR A 775 22.54 9.37 -11.54
C THR A 775 23.19 7.99 -11.48
N TRP A 776 23.81 7.56 -12.57
CA TRP A 776 24.57 6.31 -12.61
C TRP A 776 25.74 6.31 -11.60
N ALA A 777 26.54 7.38 -11.56
CA ALA A 777 27.65 7.54 -10.61
C ALA A 777 27.18 7.46 -9.16
N GLN A 778 26.08 8.14 -8.82
CA GLN A 778 25.53 8.12 -7.47
C GLN A 778 25.04 6.72 -7.09
N MET A 779 24.41 5.98 -8.01
CA MET A 779 24.00 4.59 -7.77
C MET A 779 25.22 3.68 -7.48
N LEU A 780 26.31 3.84 -8.24
CA LEU A 780 27.55 3.10 -8.01
C LEU A 780 28.20 3.47 -6.67
N LEU A 781 28.26 4.76 -6.32
CA LEU A 781 28.76 5.23 -5.02
C LEU A 781 27.94 4.66 -3.86
N ASN A 782 26.62 4.58 -4.06
CA ASN A 782 25.67 3.99 -3.13
C ASN A 782 25.66 2.45 -3.17
N ARG A 783 26.66 1.81 -3.79
CA ARG A 783 26.86 0.36 -3.81
C ARG A 783 25.64 -0.39 -4.36
N GLY A 784 25.05 0.13 -5.43
CA GLY A 784 23.95 -0.52 -6.14
C GLY A 784 22.57 -0.01 -5.74
N LEU A 785 22.47 1.02 -4.91
CA LEU A 785 21.21 1.54 -4.37
C LEU A 785 20.96 2.98 -4.85
N TYR A 786 19.79 3.26 -5.41
CA TYR A 786 19.40 4.62 -5.80
C TYR A 786 17.89 4.78 -5.65
N ALA A 787 17.42 5.93 -5.17
CA ALA A 787 16.00 6.18 -4.93
C ALA A 787 15.30 5.05 -4.10
N HIS A 788 15.99 4.50 -3.10
CA HIS A 788 15.52 3.36 -2.28
C HIS A 788 15.26 2.05 -3.04
N ARG A 789 15.71 1.95 -4.30
CA ARG A 789 15.67 0.73 -5.12
C ARG A 789 17.09 0.17 -5.28
N ARG A 790 17.21 -1.14 -5.08
CA ARG A 790 18.46 -1.88 -5.32
C ARG A 790 18.49 -2.34 -6.77
N TYR A 791 19.49 -1.87 -7.51
CA TYR A 791 19.78 -2.24 -8.89
C TYR A 791 20.95 -3.23 -8.98
N ALA A 792 21.80 -3.27 -7.95
CA ALA A 792 22.86 -4.26 -7.83
C ALA A 792 23.19 -4.58 -6.37
N HIS A 793 23.73 -5.77 -6.12
CA HIS A 793 24.37 -6.11 -4.87
C HIS A 793 25.69 -5.33 -4.72
N ALA A 794 26.02 -4.96 -3.48
CA ALA A 794 27.27 -4.27 -3.17
C ALA A 794 28.51 -5.07 -3.62
N ALA A 795 28.44 -6.41 -3.60
CA ALA A 795 29.49 -7.30 -4.08
C ALA A 795 29.68 -7.22 -5.61
N THR A 796 28.59 -7.08 -6.36
CA THR A 796 28.63 -6.87 -7.82
C THR A 796 29.29 -5.55 -8.15
N ILE A 797 28.88 -4.46 -7.48
CA ILE A 797 29.53 -3.16 -7.65
C ILE A 797 31.02 -3.25 -7.28
N ALA A 798 31.37 -3.88 -6.16
CA ALA A 798 32.76 -4.07 -5.75
C ALA A 798 33.58 -4.91 -6.74
N THR A 799 32.96 -5.84 -7.46
CA THR A 799 33.63 -6.61 -8.52
C THR A 799 33.99 -5.72 -9.71
N LEU A 800 33.14 -4.74 -10.03
CA LEU A 800 33.34 -3.81 -11.13
C LEU A 800 34.28 -2.65 -10.75
N THR A 801 34.14 -2.11 -9.55
CA THR A 801 34.80 -0.86 -9.11
C THR A 801 35.92 -1.05 -8.10
N GLY A 802 36.10 -2.26 -7.55
CA GLY A 802 37.15 -2.57 -6.59
C GLY A 802 38.56 -2.48 -7.18
N SER A 803 39.59 -2.64 -6.34
CA SER A 803 41.01 -2.43 -6.72
C SER A 803 41.57 -3.35 -7.81
N ARG A 804 40.81 -4.39 -8.21
CA ARG A 804 41.13 -5.30 -9.32
C ARG A 804 40.01 -5.37 -10.35
N GLY A 805 39.02 -4.49 -10.23
CA GLY A 805 37.89 -4.38 -11.13
C GLY A 805 38.28 -3.58 -12.39
N PRO A 806 37.47 -3.69 -13.46
CA PRO A 806 37.70 -3.00 -14.72
C PRO A 806 37.74 -1.46 -14.61
N TRP A 807 37.14 -0.87 -13.57
CA TRP A 807 37.17 0.57 -13.32
C TRP A 807 38.28 1.04 -12.37
N SER A 808 39.13 0.13 -11.90
CA SER A 808 40.12 0.46 -10.89
C SER A 808 41.04 1.60 -11.33
N LYS A 809 41.28 2.55 -10.42
CA LYS A 809 42.24 3.64 -10.62
C LYS A 809 43.64 3.08 -10.95
N PRO A 810 44.28 3.51 -12.07
CA PRO A 810 45.65 3.12 -12.39
C PRO A 810 46.66 3.54 -11.32
N SER A 811 47.76 2.79 -11.18
CA SER A 811 48.78 3.03 -10.14
C SER A 811 49.67 4.25 -10.39
N ALA A 812 49.73 4.78 -11.62
CA ALA A 812 50.50 5.97 -11.96
C ALA A 812 49.90 6.72 -13.16
N ALA A 813 49.90 8.06 -13.01
CA ALA A 813 49.90 9.14 -14.01
C ALA A 813 48.66 10.07 -13.96
N ASP A 814 48.95 11.36 -13.84
CA ASP A 814 48.07 12.54 -13.94
C ASP A 814 47.34 12.99 -12.67
N TRP A 815 46.35 13.88 -12.85
CA TRP A 815 45.55 14.53 -11.80
C TRP A 815 44.76 13.56 -10.92
N THR A 816 44.50 12.36 -11.42
CA THR A 816 43.76 11.31 -10.71
C THR A 816 44.56 10.77 -9.52
N ALA A 817 45.87 11.00 -9.45
CA ALA A 817 46.73 10.58 -8.32
C ALA A 817 46.21 11.10 -6.96
N ALA A 818 45.60 12.29 -6.94
CA ALA A 818 45.01 12.90 -5.74
C ALA A 818 43.66 12.29 -5.31
N LEU A 819 43.00 11.49 -6.16
CA LEU A 819 41.80 10.74 -5.77
C LEU A 819 42.12 9.65 -4.74
N GLY A 820 41.12 9.26 -3.95
CA GLY A 820 41.20 8.16 -3.00
C GLY A 820 41.65 6.83 -3.62
N ARG A 821 42.17 5.93 -2.78
CA ARG A 821 42.65 4.59 -3.22
C ARG A 821 41.54 3.70 -3.77
N THR A 822 40.29 3.98 -3.40
CA THR A 822 39.09 3.26 -3.83
C THR A 822 38.37 3.97 -4.97
N ALA A 823 38.92 5.07 -5.48
CA ALA A 823 38.34 5.77 -6.62
C ALA A 823 38.39 4.92 -7.88
N PHE A 824 37.40 5.14 -8.74
CA PHE A 824 37.21 4.38 -9.97
C PHE A 824 36.70 5.30 -11.07
N GLY A 825 37.06 5.03 -12.32
CA GLY A 825 36.74 5.94 -13.41
C GLY A 825 37.53 5.70 -14.69
N HIS A 826 37.32 6.56 -15.67
CA HIS A 826 37.97 6.51 -16.97
C HIS A 826 38.14 7.91 -17.58
N ASN A 827 39.25 8.11 -18.28
CA ASN A 827 39.53 9.30 -19.09
C ASN A 827 39.40 8.92 -20.57
N ALA A 828 38.64 9.69 -21.34
CA ALA A 828 38.49 9.50 -22.78
C ALA A 828 39.42 10.45 -23.56
N PRO A 829 39.94 10.04 -24.74
CA PRO A 829 40.85 10.83 -25.56
C PRO A 829 40.23 12.11 -26.16
N ASN A 830 38.91 12.30 -26.08
CA ASN A 830 38.20 13.51 -26.52
C ASN A 830 38.08 14.58 -25.42
N GLY A 831 38.73 14.38 -24.27
CA GLY A 831 38.68 15.27 -23.13
C GLY A 831 37.56 14.96 -22.13
N SER A 832 36.66 14.02 -22.43
CA SER A 832 35.62 13.60 -21.49
C SER A 832 36.20 12.72 -20.38
N PHE A 833 35.65 12.76 -19.17
CA PHE A 833 36.00 11.83 -18.10
C PHE A 833 34.81 11.48 -17.22
N PHE A 834 34.91 10.34 -16.54
CA PHE A 834 33.99 9.91 -15.50
C PHE A 834 34.82 9.41 -14.33
N TRP A 835 34.72 10.05 -13.16
CA TRP A 835 35.41 9.60 -11.95
C TRP A 835 34.50 9.67 -10.74
N ALA A 836 34.55 8.64 -9.91
CA ALA A 836 33.87 8.59 -8.63
C ALA A 836 34.86 8.17 -7.53
N ASP A 837 34.77 8.83 -6.38
CA ASP A 837 35.60 8.59 -5.21
C ASP A 837 34.72 8.22 -4.01
N PRO A 838 34.58 6.91 -3.72
CA PRO A 838 33.82 6.43 -2.58
C PRO A 838 34.34 6.95 -1.24
N SER A 839 35.64 7.25 -1.12
CA SER A 839 36.21 7.72 0.15
C SER A 839 35.79 9.16 0.48
N ARG A 840 35.51 9.97 -0.55
CA ARG A 840 35.00 11.34 -0.42
C ARG A 840 33.48 11.44 -0.64
N GLY A 841 32.82 10.35 -1.04
CA GLY A 841 31.40 10.36 -1.43
C GLY A 841 31.12 11.32 -2.60
N ALA A 842 32.08 11.45 -3.52
CA ALA A 842 32.08 12.46 -4.58
C ALA A 842 32.22 11.83 -5.96
N PHE A 843 31.74 12.53 -6.99
CA PHE A 843 32.01 12.19 -8.39
C PHE A 843 32.19 13.45 -9.24
N ALA A 844 32.88 13.31 -10.36
CA ALA A 844 33.05 14.34 -11.37
C ALA A 844 32.91 13.72 -12.76
N ILE A 845 32.07 14.33 -13.59
CA ILE A 845 31.75 13.87 -14.94
C ILE A 845 31.88 15.06 -15.88
N LEU A 846 32.79 14.93 -16.84
CA LEU A 846 32.97 15.90 -17.91
C LEU A 846 32.62 15.22 -19.23
N LEU A 847 31.65 15.76 -19.95
CA LEU A 847 31.38 15.39 -21.34
C LEU A 847 31.86 16.52 -22.24
N ALA A 848 32.70 16.19 -23.23
CA ALA A 848 33.37 17.17 -24.08
C ALA A 848 33.47 16.71 -25.54
N ASN A 849 33.43 17.67 -26.45
CA ASN A 849 33.57 17.45 -27.90
C ASN A 849 35.00 17.76 -28.41
N GLY A 850 36.03 17.49 -27.60
CA GLY A 850 37.42 17.72 -27.98
C GLY A 850 37.89 16.79 -29.11
N ARG A 851 38.86 17.25 -29.90
CA ARG A 851 39.46 16.42 -30.94
C ARG A 851 40.35 15.34 -30.30
N LYS A 852 40.10 14.09 -30.68
CA LYS A 852 40.76 12.92 -30.08
C LYS A 852 42.28 12.97 -30.21
N GLY A 853 42.98 12.74 -29.09
CA GLY A 853 44.43 12.54 -29.09
C GLY A 853 45.27 13.80 -29.29
N GLU A 854 44.65 14.99 -29.36
CA GLU A 854 45.39 16.25 -29.33
C GLU A 854 45.94 16.50 -27.92
N ALA A 855 47.23 16.80 -27.81
CA ALA A 855 47.89 17.02 -26.52
C ALA A 855 47.19 18.10 -25.67
N ALA A 856 46.77 19.20 -26.32
CA ALA A 856 46.05 20.30 -25.66
C ALA A 856 44.70 19.86 -25.03
N VAL A 857 44.02 18.88 -25.63
CA VAL A 857 42.75 18.33 -25.10
C VAL A 857 43.01 17.49 -23.85
N LEU A 858 44.07 16.68 -23.84
CA LEU A 858 44.46 15.86 -22.70
C LEU A 858 45.00 16.71 -21.53
N GLU A 859 45.79 17.74 -21.82
CA GLU A 859 46.23 18.71 -20.82
C GLU A 859 45.05 19.47 -20.21
N ALA A 860 44.08 19.90 -21.04
CA ALA A 860 42.86 20.53 -20.59
C ALA A 860 42.02 19.62 -19.68
N GLN A 861 41.86 18.34 -20.06
CA GLN A 861 41.21 17.31 -19.25
C GLN A 861 41.85 17.21 -17.86
N GLY A 862 43.19 17.16 -17.81
CA GLY A 862 43.93 17.08 -16.55
C GLY A 862 43.80 18.33 -15.67
N ALA A 863 43.87 19.51 -16.28
CA ALA A 863 43.72 20.78 -15.58
C ALA A 863 42.30 20.94 -14.98
N ILE A 864 41.26 20.54 -15.72
CA ILE A 864 39.87 20.58 -15.22
C ILE A 864 39.71 19.63 -14.03
N GLY A 865 40.19 18.39 -14.13
CA GLY A 865 40.12 17.42 -13.05
C GLY A 865 40.85 17.91 -11.79
N ALA A 866 42.06 18.45 -11.93
CA ALA A 866 42.81 19.02 -10.81
C ALA A 866 42.09 20.22 -10.16
N ALA A 867 41.48 21.10 -10.97
CA ALA A 867 40.72 22.25 -10.47
C ALA A 867 39.46 21.82 -9.69
N VAL A 868 38.78 20.76 -10.13
CA VAL A 868 37.64 20.18 -9.39
C VAL A 868 38.11 19.60 -8.07
N LEU A 869 39.19 18.81 -8.05
CA LEU A 869 39.71 18.21 -6.83
C LEU A 869 40.16 19.25 -5.81
N ALA A 870 40.79 20.33 -6.26
CA ALA A 870 41.22 21.42 -5.38
C ALA A 870 40.06 22.15 -4.69
N ALA A 871 38.84 22.08 -5.25
CA ALA A 871 37.65 22.67 -4.66
C ALA A 871 36.94 21.71 -3.69
N LEU A 872 37.08 20.39 -3.88
CA LEU A 872 36.43 19.39 -3.03
C LEU A 872 37.06 19.36 -1.63
N PRO A 873 36.25 19.14 -0.58
CA PRO A 873 36.79 18.93 0.77
C PRO A 873 37.68 17.68 0.80
N ASP A 874 38.68 17.72 1.69
CA ASP A 874 39.65 16.63 1.88
C ASP A 874 39.05 15.35 2.47
#